data_AF-A0AAD3RM20-F1
#
_entry.id   AF-A0AAD3RM20-F1
#
_cell.length_a   1.000
_cell.length_b   1.000
_cell.length_c   1.000
_cell.angle_alpha   90.00
_cell.angle_beta   90.00
_cell.angle_gamma   90.00
#
_symmetry.space_group_name_H-M   'P 1'
#
loop_
_entity.id
_entity.type
_entity.pdbx_description
1 polymer ?
#
loop_
_entity_poly.entity_id
_entity_poly.type
_entity_poly.pdbx_seq_one_letter_code
_entity_poly.pdbx_strand_id
1 'polypeptide(L)'
;MAEVAGLGCNLSIPRPGDGARVLMKPSCPKRPFLGALTLQWNPEAISGPRQARENSLDPSLDYSFLAPSPPTECSLPHFRGCSKLGACKPNAEGKIPVSPINQATHDQALVLQSALQNIPNPASECMLRNVAIRLAQQISDENFFQASKYIPDICVIRAVQKIVWASGCGTVQLVFSSNEEISKIYEKTNAAKEPDGEDEQVCCEALEVMTLCFALMPTALDTLSKEKAWQTFIIDLLLHCHSKSVRQMAQEQFFLMATRCCMGHRPLLFFITLLFTVLGSTAKERAKHAGDYFTLLRHLLNYAYNSNINLPNAEVLLNNEIDWLKRIRDEVKRTGETGVEETILEGHLGVTKELLAFQTPEKKYYIGCEKGGANLIKELIDDFIFPASNVYLQYMKSGEFPTEQAIPVCSTPASINAGFELLVALAVGCVRNLKQIVDTLTDMYYLGCETLTEWEYLPPVGPRPNKGFVGLKNAGATCYMNSVIQQLYMIPPIRNGILAIEGTGTDVDDDMSGDEKQENESNVDPRDEVFSYHHQFDDKPSSKSEDRKEYNIGVLRHLQVIFGHLAASRLQYYVPRGFWKQFRLWGEPVNLREQHDALEFFNSLVDSLDEALKALGHPAMLSKVLGGSFADQKICQGCPHRYECEESFTTLNVDIRNHQNLLDSMEQYVKGDLLEGANAYHCEKCNKKVDTVKRLLIKKLPPVLAIQLKRFDYDWERECAIKFNDYFEFPRELDMEPYTVAGVAKLEGDDVNPENQVIQQNEPSEPTPPGSSKYRLVGVLVHSGQASGGHYYSYIIQRNGGDGEKNRWYKFDDGDVTECKMDDEEEMKNQCFGGEYMGEVFDHMMKRMSYRRQKRWWNAYILFYERMDSLDKDSELVKYISELTISSTKPHQVKMPGVIECSVRKQNVQFMHNRMQYSLEYFQFIKKLLTCNSVYLNPPPGQDHLLPEAEEIAMISAQLAARFLFSTGFHTKKVVRGPASDWYDALCILLRHSKNVRYWFAHNVLFAYPNRFSEYLLECPSAEVRGAFAKLIVFIAHFSLQDGPCPSPTASPGPSAQGCDNLSLSDHLLRAVLNLLRREVSEHGRHLQQYFNLFVMYANLGLAEKTQLLKLNVPATFMLVALDEGPGPPIKYQYAELGKLYTVVSQLVRCCDVSSRMQSSIN
;
A
#
# COMPACT_ATOMS: atom_id res chain seq x y z
N MET A 1 -3.60 -40.61 -54.80
CA MET A 1 -2.21 -40.83 -55.26
C MET A 1 -1.36 -39.85 -54.50
N ALA A 2 -0.96 -40.17 -53.27
CA ALA A 2 0.19 -40.99 -52.90
C ALA A 2 1.51 -40.29 -53.28
N GLU A 3 2.22 -39.75 -52.29
CA GLU A 3 3.66 -39.97 -52.20
C GLU A 3 4.13 -39.89 -50.74
N VAL A 4 4.97 -40.85 -50.40
CA VAL A 4 5.30 -41.35 -49.07
C VAL A 4 6.78 -41.09 -48.80
N ALA A 5 7.04 -40.67 -47.57
CA ALA A 5 8.22 -40.88 -46.73
C ALA A 5 9.57 -41.33 -47.34
N GLY A 6 10.61 -40.61 -46.92
CA GLY A 6 11.59 -41.20 -45.99
C GLY A 6 13.03 -41.43 -46.48
N LEU A 7 13.95 -41.16 -45.54
CA LEU A 7 15.35 -41.63 -45.41
C LEU A 7 16.48 -40.83 -46.06
N GLY A 8 17.49 -40.50 -45.23
CA GLY A 8 18.81 -40.05 -45.68
C GLY A 8 19.70 -39.52 -44.55
N CYS A 9 20.65 -40.34 -44.09
CA CYS A 9 21.66 -40.03 -43.08
C CYS A 9 22.77 -39.08 -43.59
N ASN A 10 23.22 -38.22 -42.67
CA ASN A 10 24.54 -37.57 -42.49
C ASN A 10 25.60 -37.62 -43.62
N LEU A 11 26.10 -36.43 -43.99
CA LEU A 11 27.52 -36.19 -44.31
C LEU A 11 27.90 -34.72 -44.09
N SER A 12 29.13 -34.54 -43.65
CA SER A 12 29.71 -33.38 -42.96
C SER A 12 30.56 -32.45 -43.85
N ILE A 13 30.34 -31.13 -43.73
CA ILE A 13 31.29 -29.97 -43.69
C ILE A 13 32.12 -29.69 -44.99
N PRO A 14 32.30 -28.42 -45.50
CA PRO A 14 32.73 -27.19 -44.78
C PRO A 14 32.09 -25.82 -45.14
N ARG A 15 32.38 -24.83 -44.28
CA ARG A 15 32.19 -23.35 -44.31
C ARG A 15 32.84 -22.66 -45.55
N PRO A 16 32.65 -21.33 -45.88
CA PRO A 16 32.30 -20.17 -45.01
C PRO A 16 31.44 -19.02 -45.63
N GLY A 17 31.10 -17.99 -44.83
CA GLY A 17 30.87 -16.61 -45.33
C GLY A 17 29.61 -15.87 -44.84
N ASP A 18 29.86 -14.90 -43.96
CA ASP A 18 29.05 -13.84 -43.30
C ASP A 18 27.77 -13.24 -43.93
N GLY A 19 26.86 -12.78 -43.04
CA GLY A 19 25.80 -11.81 -43.33
C GLY A 19 24.80 -11.63 -42.16
N ALA A 20 24.90 -10.52 -41.43
CA ALA A 20 24.21 -10.22 -40.18
C ALA A 20 22.75 -9.73 -40.34
N ARG A 21 21.90 -9.92 -39.31
CA ARG A 21 21.55 -8.93 -38.25
C ARG A 21 20.06 -8.98 -37.79
N VAL A 22 19.93 -8.84 -36.45
CA VAL A 22 18.79 -8.34 -35.63
C VAL A 22 17.67 -9.31 -35.23
N LEU A 23 17.76 -9.82 -33.98
CA LEU A 23 16.61 -10.18 -33.15
C LEU A 23 16.90 -9.81 -31.68
N MET A 24 15.86 -9.26 -31.06
CA MET A 24 15.77 -8.70 -29.71
C MET A 24 16.25 -9.63 -28.59
N LYS A 25 16.82 -9.03 -27.54
CA LYS A 25 16.96 -9.59 -26.20
C LYS A 25 16.53 -8.55 -25.16
N PRO A 26 15.60 -8.87 -24.28
CA PRO A 26 15.59 -8.37 -22.92
C PRO A 26 16.32 -9.35 -21.99
N SER A 27 17.40 -8.82 -21.40
CA SER A 27 17.94 -9.11 -20.06
C SER A 27 16.87 -9.02 -18.96
N CYS A 28 16.95 -9.56 -17.76
CA CYS A 28 17.68 -10.63 -17.05
C CYS A 28 16.99 -10.68 -15.65
N PRO A 29 16.99 -11.81 -14.90
CA PRO A 29 16.21 -11.95 -13.68
C PRO A 29 16.95 -11.43 -12.42
N LYS A 30 16.25 -10.69 -11.55
CA LYS A 30 16.72 -10.32 -10.20
C LYS A 30 16.56 -11.51 -9.24
N ARG A 31 17.65 -11.90 -8.55
CA ARG A 31 17.65 -12.75 -7.35
C ARG A 31 17.39 -11.89 -6.10
N PRO A 32 16.63 -12.35 -5.09
CA PRO A 32 16.65 -11.80 -3.74
C PRO A 32 17.61 -12.61 -2.83
N PHE A 33 18.32 -11.93 -1.93
CA PHE A 33 19.03 -12.53 -0.79
C PHE A 33 18.41 -12.05 0.53
N LEU A 34 18.59 -12.91 1.55
CA LEU A 34 17.93 -13.06 2.83
C LEU A 34 17.65 -11.81 3.70
N GLY A 35 16.46 -11.82 4.31
CA GLY A 35 16.14 -11.12 5.56
C GLY A 35 14.81 -11.59 6.16
N ALA A 36 14.89 -12.10 7.40
CA ALA A 36 13.80 -12.36 8.37
C ALA A 36 12.73 -13.44 8.06
N LEU A 37 12.93 -14.61 8.67
CA LEU A 37 11.96 -15.69 8.85
C LEU A 37 10.73 -15.22 9.66
N THR A 38 9.55 -15.33 9.05
CA THR A 38 8.28 -15.54 9.77
C THR A 38 7.60 -16.76 9.14
N LEU A 39 7.41 -17.79 9.95
CA LEU A 39 6.84 -19.08 9.56
C LEU A 39 5.33 -18.93 9.34
N GLN A 40 4.90 -19.03 8.07
CA GLN A 40 3.51 -19.32 7.72
C GLN A 40 3.49 -20.68 7.00
N TRP A 41 2.92 -21.67 7.66
CA TRP A 41 2.78 -23.04 7.16
C TRP A 41 1.66 -23.11 6.13
N ASN A 42 1.95 -23.69 4.96
CA ASN A 42 0.97 -24.10 3.97
C ASN A 42 1.50 -25.38 3.27
N PRO A 43 0.89 -26.57 3.44
CA PRO A 43 1.31 -27.76 2.70
C PRO A 43 0.23 -28.26 1.73
N GLU A 44 0.46 -28.08 0.43
CA GLU A 44 -0.08 -28.97 -0.62
C GLU A 44 0.96 -29.18 -1.73
N ALA A 45 1.36 -30.45 -1.93
CA ALA A 45 1.77 -31.15 -3.16
C ALA A 45 2.58 -32.39 -2.73
N ILE A 46 2.23 -33.64 -3.07
CA ILE A 46 2.60 -34.41 -4.28
C ILE A 46 2.00 -35.82 -4.03
N SER A 47 1.11 -36.46 -4.80
CA SER A 47 1.31 -37.17 -6.10
C SER A 47 0.07 -38.05 -6.38
N GLY A 48 -0.37 -38.16 -7.64
CA GLY A 48 -1.36 -39.18 -8.09
C GLY A 48 -0.68 -40.51 -8.49
N PRO A 49 -1.28 -41.40 -9.33
CA PRO A 49 -2.70 -41.61 -9.68
C PRO A 49 -3.13 -43.11 -9.60
N ARG A 50 -4.43 -43.46 -9.72
CA ARG A 50 -4.90 -44.75 -10.33
C ARG A 50 -6.42 -44.79 -10.62
N GLN A 51 -6.75 -45.44 -11.73
CA GLN A 51 -8.03 -45.57 -12.43
C GLN A 51 -9.01 -46.61 -11.85
N ALA A 52 -10.33 -46.42 -12.03
CA ALA A 52 -11.36 -47.36 -12.54
C ALA A 52 -12.79 -46.81 -12.28
N ARG A 53 -13.64 -46.56 -13.29
CA ARG A 53 -14.84 -47.36 -13.74
C ARG A 53 -15.84 -47.69 -12.61
N GLU A 54 -17.17 -47.57 -12.69
CA GLU A 54 -18.18 -47.46 -13.76
C GLU A 54 -19.57 -47.28 -13.06
N ASN A 55 -20.56 -46.65 -13.74
CA ASN A 55 -22.03 -46.90 -13.69
C ASN A 55 -22.80 -46.64 -12.35
N SER A 56 -24.06 -46.18 -12.26
CA SER A 56 -25.13 -45.80 -13.20
C SER A 56 -26.40 -45.40 -12.38
N LEU A 57 -27.26 -44.55 -12.95
CA LEU A 57 -28.74 -44.47 -12.81
C LEU A 57 -29.43 -43.67 -11.66
N ASP A 58 -30.11 -42.61 -12.13
CA ASP A 58 -31.27 -41.80 -11.66
C ASP A 58 -32.55 -42.63 -11.29
N PRO A 59 -33.75 -42.07 -10.95
CA PRO A 59 -34.18 -40.71 -10.48
C PRO A 59 -35.29 -40.72 -9.36
N SER A 60 -35.74 -39.52 -8.89
CA SER A 60 -37.16 -39.10 -8.60
C SER A 60 -37.49 -38.41 -7.23
N LEU A 61 -37.93 -37.14 -7.30
CA LEU A 61 -39.14 -36.44 -6.73
C LEU A 61 -39.47 -36.59 -5.21
N ASP A 62 -39.96 -35.63 -4.41
CA ASP A 62 -40.37 -34.21 -4.49
C ASP A 62 -40.73 -33.69 -3.05
N TYR A 63 -40.63 -32.37 -2.79
CA TYR A 63 -41.22 -31.49 -1.72
C TYR A 63 -41.35 -31.97 -0.24
N SER A 64 -40.83 -31.32 0.82
CA SER A 64 -41.06 -29.92 1.27
C SER A 64 -40.37 -29.57 2.62
N PHE A 65 -39.86 -28.32 2.71
CA PHE A 65 -39.67 -27.38 3.85
C PHE A 65 -38.86 -27.68 5.16
N LEU A 66 -37.87 -26.79 5.38
CA LEU A 66 -37.35 -26.18 6.63
C LEU A 66 -36.80 -27.07 7.77
N ALA A 67 -35.48 -27.29 7.76
CA ALA A 67 -34.61 -27.23 8.95
C ALA A 67 -33.12 -27.25 8.52
N PRO A 68 -32.22 -26.45 9.11
CA PRO A 68 -30.79 -26.58 8.87
C PRO A 68 -30.31 -27.85 9.58
N SER A 69 -29.87 -28.83 8.81
CA SER A 69 -29.21 -30.03 9.31
C SER A 69 -27.87 -30.20 8.56
N PRO A 70 -27.01 -31.07 9.08
CA PRO A 70 -25.70 -30.80 9.69
C PRO A 70 -24.54 -30.81 8.67
N PRO A 71 -23.31 -30.41 9.02
CA PRO A 71 -22.15 -30.86 8.26
C PRO A 71 -21.93 -32.36 8.55
N THR A 72 -22.27 -33.19 7.56
CA THR A 72 -21.86 -34.59 7.41
C THR A 72 -20.34 -34.74 7.46
N GLU A 73 -19.93 -35.72 8.25
CA GLU A 73 -18.59 -36.30 8.32
C GLU A 73 -18.07 -36.67 6.93
N CYS A 74 -16.89 -36.16 6.59
CA CYS A 74 -15.99 -36.82 5.65
C CYS A 74 -15.17 -37.83 6.45
N SER A 75 -15.49 -39.11 6.25
CA SER A 75 -14.69 -40.25 6.72
C SER A 75 -13.54 -40.50 5.73
N LEU A 76 -12.31 -40.39 6.20
CA LEU A 76 -11.13 -41.10 5.71
C LEU A 76 -10.80 -42.24 6.71
N PRO A 77 -9.98 -43.24 6.32
CA PRO A 77 -10.33 -44.65 6.41
C PRO A 77 -9.80 -45.35 7.66
N HIS A 78 -10.33 -46.55 7.88
CA HIS A 78 -9.82 -47.59 8.75
C HIS A 78 -8.28 -47.69 8.79
N PHE A 79 -7.72 -47.55 10.00
CA PHE A 79 -6.71 -48.48 10.48
C PHE A 79 -7.38 -49.45 11.46
N ARG A 80 -7.56 -50.69 11.00
CA ARG A 80 -7.83 -51.86 11.84
C ARG A 80 -6.64 -52.10 12.76
N GLY A 81 -6.89 -52.46 14.01
CA GLY A 81 -5.92 -53.23 14.79
C GLY A 81 -6.05 -53.16 16.30
N CYS A 82 -7.12 -53.73 16.87
CA CYS A 82 -7.10 -54.66 18.02
C CYS A 82 -8.44 -54.68 18.75
N SER A 83 -9.40 -55.39 18.16
CA SER A 83 -10.55 -55.93 18.87
C SER A 83 -10.33 -57.44 19.01
N LYS A 84 -10.00 -57.89 20.22
CA LYS A 84 -10.25 -59.27 20.68
C LYS A 84 -10.46 -59.25 22.19
N LEU A 85 -11.40 -60.09 22.62
CA LEU A 85 -12.05 -60.21 23.93
C LEU A 85 -13.24 -59.24 24.07
N GLY A 86 -14.49 -59.66 23.97
CA GLY A 86 -15.06 -61.00 24.07
C GLY A 86 -16.32 -60.89 24.93
N ALA A 87 -17.46 -61.16 24.31
CA ALA A 87 -18.78 -61.13 24.94
C ALA A 87 -18.87 -62.07 26.15
N CYS A 88 -19.60 -61.64 27.19
CA CYS A 88 -20.35 -62.53 28.05
C CYS A 88 -21.74 -61.93 28.34
N LYS A 89 -22.77 -62.74 28.06
CA LYS A 89 -24.19 -62.53 28.31
C LYS A 89 -24.53 -62.47 29.81
N PRO A 90 -25.74 -62.00 30.18
CA PRO A 90 -26.12 -61.75 31.56
C PRO A 90 -26.51 -63.05 32.28
N ASN A 91 -26.13 -63.18 33.55
CA ASN A 91 -26.74 -64.12 34.48
C ASN A 91 -27.23 -63.34 35.71
N ALA A 92 -28.47 -63.62 36.09
CA ALA A 92 -29.14 -63.07 37.25
C ALA A 92 -28.52 -63.59 38.56
N GLU A 93 -28.42 -62.70 39.54
CA GLU A 93 -28.78 -62.87 40.97
C GLU A 93 -27.90 -61.97 41.85
N GLY A 94 -28.56 -61.13 42.66
CA GLY A 94 -27.89 -60.27 43.64
C GLY A 94 -28.54 -58.89 43.72
N LYS A 95 -29.60 -58.76 44.53
CA LYS A 95 -30.10 -57.45 44.97
C LYS A 95 -28.99 -56.74 45.76
N ILE A 96 -28.38 -55.72 45.17
CA ILE A 96 -27.78 -54.61 45.93
C ILE A 96 -28.71 -53.42 45.72
N PRO A 97 -29.23 -52.78 46.77
CA PRO A 97 -30.09 -51.62 46.61
C PRO A 97 -29.25 -50.47 46.05
N VAL A 98 -29.43 -50.15 44.76
CA VAL A 98 -28.96 -48.87 44.22
C VAL A 98 -29.87 -47.80 44.80
N SER A 99 -29.34 -47.02 45.73
CA SER A 99 -30.01 -45.81 46.23
C SER A 99 -30.36 -44.90 45.06
N PRO A 100 -31.55 -44.27 45.05
CA PRO A 100 -31.91 -43.34 43.98
C PRO A 100 -30.88 -42.20 43.95
N ILE A 101 -30.33 -41.94 42.76
CA ILE A 101 -29.49 -40.76 42.50
C ILE A 101 -30.32 -39.55 42.93
N ASN A 102 -29.81 -38.75 43.87
CA ASN A 102 -30.55 -37.58 44.34
C ASN A 102 -30.64 -36.53 43.19
N GLN A 103 -31.70 -35.72 43.17
CA GLN A 103 -31.94 -34.73 42.11
C GLN A 103 -30.74 -33.77 41.93
N ALA A 104 -30.08 -33.37 43.02
CA ALA A 104 -28.92 -32.49 42.97
C ALA A 104 -27.70 -33.13 42.28
N THR A 105 -27.52 -34.45 42.41
CA THR A 105 -26.49 -35.23 41.72
C THR A 105 -26.75 -35.30 40.21
N HIS A 106 -28.02 -35.44 39.82
CA HIS A 106 -28.41 -35.40 38.41
C HIS A 106 -28.22 -34.00 37.80
N ASP A 107 -28.64 -32.95 38.53
CA ASP A 107 -28.51 -31.56 38.10
C ASP A 107 -27.03 -31.16 37.96
N GLN A 108 -26.15 -31.60 38.86
CA GLN A 108 -24.70 -31.34 38.78
C GLN A 108 -24.00 -32.10 37.65
N ALA A 109 -24.43 -33.33 37.35
CA ALA A 109 -23.92 -34.08 36.20
C ALA A 109 -24.33 -33.42 34.87
N LEU A 110 -25.53 -32.85 34.79
CA LEU A 110 -25.99 -32.03 33.65
C LEU A 110 -25.19 -30.74 33.51
N VAL A 111 -24.82 -30.08 34.62
CA VAL A 111 -23.92 -28.92 34.60
C VAL A 111 -22.53 -29.29 34.07
N LEU A 112 -21.97 -30.42 34.51
CA LEU A 112 -20.66 -30.90 34.04
C LEU A 112 -20.69 -31.29 32.55
N GLN A 113 -21.78 -31.94 32.11
CA GLN A 113 -22.00 -32.27 30.70
C GLN A 113 -22.16 -31.01 29.84
N SER A 114 -22.88 -29.99 30.33
CA SER A 114 -23.04 -28.68 29.67
C SER A 114 -21.72 -27.91 29.61
N ALA A 115 -20.92 -27.92 30.69
CA ALA A 115 -19.60 -27.32 30.71
C ALA A 115 -18.66 -27.95 29.68
N LEU A 116 -18.71 -29.29 29.50
CA LEU A 116 -17.90 -30.01 28.53
C LEU A 116 -18.35 -29.84 27.06
N GLN A 117 -19.61 -29.46 26.82
CA GLN A 117 -20.13 -29.19 25.47
C GLN A 117 -19.85 -27.75 25.00
N ASN A 118 -19.57 -26.81 25.91
CA ASN A 118 -19.50 -25.38 25.63
C ASN A 118 -18.08 -24.78 25.59
N ILE A 119 -17.02 -25.58 25.75
CA ILE A 119 -15.62 -25.12 25.70
C ILE A 119 -14.99 -25.53 24.36
N PRO A 120 -14.78 -24.59 23.42
CA PRO A 120 -14.22 -24.91 22.11
C PRO A 120 -12.75 -24.48 22.05
N ASN A 121 -11.81 -25.42 22.22
CA ASN A 121 -10.44 -25.24 21.71
C ASN A 121 -9.80 -26.60 21.33
N PRO A 122 -9.47 -26.84 20.05
CA PRO A 122 -8.86 -28.09 19.60
C PRO A 122 -7.39 -28.29 20.03
N ALA A 123 -6.69 -27.25 20.50
CA ALA A 123 -5.27 -27.36 20.88
C ALA A 123 -5.03 -27.97 22.28
N SER A 124 -5.98 -27.80 23.22
CA SER A 124 -5.91 -28.30 24.59
C SER A 124 -6.62 -29.65 24.81
N GLU A 125 -7.13 -30.25 23.73
CA GLU A 125 -8.09 -31.37 23.75
C GLU A 125 -7.61 -32.65 24.44
N CYS A 126 -6.31 -32.97 24.44
CA CYS A 126 -5.94 -34.34 24.84
C CYS A 126 -5.74 -34.50 26.35
N MET A 127 -5.34 -33.47 27.10
CA MET A 127 -5.16 -33.57 28.55
C MET A 127 -6.43 -33.18 29.31
N LEU A 128 -7.04 -32.03 28.99
CA LEU A 128 -8.22 -31.54 29.71
C LEU A 128 -9.46 -32.42 29.49
N ARG A 129 -9.65 -32.92 28.26
CA ARG A 129 -10.72 -33.88 27.98
C ARG A 129 -10.48 -35.22 28.67
N ASN A 130 -9.23 -35.70 28.73
CA ASN A 130 -8.90 -36.92 29.48
C ASN A 130 -9.04 -36.74 30.99
N VAL A 131 -8.70 -35.57 31.54
CA VAL A 131 -8.90 -35.27 32.97
C VAL A 131 -10.39 -35.18 33.27
N ALA A 132 -11.17 -34.48 32.45
CA ALA A 132 -12.62 -34.38 32.63
C ALA A 132 -13.35 -35.71 32.41
N ILE A 133 -12.93 -36.52 31.42
CA ILE A 133 -13.45 -37.88 31.20
C ILE A 133 -13.08 -38.79 32.37
N ARG A 134 -11.85 -38.72 32.90
CA ARG A 134 -11.44 -39.48 34.09
C ARG A 134 -12.19 -39.04 35.35
N LEU A 135 -12.43 -37.74 35.51
CA LEU A 135 -13.21 -37.20 36.62
C LEU A 135 -14.67 -37.68 36.51
N ALA A 136 -15.27 -37.62 35.32
CA ALA A 136 -16.61 -38.10 35.04
C ALA A 136 -16.75 -39.63 35.21
N GLN A 137 -15.72 -40.41 34.82
CA GLN A 137 -15.65 -41.85 35.05
C GLN A 137 -15.49 -42.19 36.54
N GLN A 138 -14.66 -41.45 37.28
CA GLN A 138 -14.51 -41.63 38.73
C GLN A 138 -15.77 -41.20 39.51
N ILE A 139 -16.50 -40.20 39.03
CA ILE A 139 -17.81 -39.79 39.55
C ILE A 139 -18.88 -40.88 39.29
N SER A 140 -18.76 -41.62 38.19
CA SER A 140 -19.65 -42.73 37.81
C SER A 140 -19.41 -43.99 38.63
N ASP A 141 -18.17 -44.28 39.01
CA ASP A 141 -17.78 -45.61 39.53
C ASP A 141 -17.80 -45.74 41.07
N GLU A 142 -17.75 -44.66 41.87
CA GLU A 142 -17.89 -44.74 43.34
C GLU A 142 -18.62 -43.53 43.97
N ASN A 143 -19.21 -43.76 45.16
CA ASN A 143 -20.01 -42.82 45.98
C ASN A 143 -19.73 -41.32 45.75
N PHE A 144 -20.65 -40.67 45.02
CA PHE A 144 -20.71 -39.24 44.67
C PHE A 144 -20.38 -38.25 45.82
N PHE A 145 -20.61 -38.65 47.08
CA PHE A 145 -20.25 -37.85 48.26
C PHE A 145 -18.74 -37.63 48.46
N GLN A 146 -17.86 -38.47 47.87
CA GLN A 146 -16.42 -38.20 47.84
C GLN A 146 -16.00 -37.37 46.62
N ALA A 147 -16.77 -37.38 45.53
CA ALA A 147 -16.47 -36.59 44.33
C ALA A 147 -16.79 -35.09 44.50
N SER A 148 -17.80 -34.75 45.32
CA SER A 148 -18.10 -33.36 45.69
C SER A 148 -16.97 -32.67 46.49
N LYS A 149 -15.97 -33.41 46.98
CA LYS A 149 -14.73 -32.83 47.55
C LYS A 149 -13.78 -32.25 46.51
N TYR A 150 -13.93 -32.62 45.23
CA TYR A 150 -13.01 -32.25 44.15
C TYR A 150 -13.60 -31.22 43.17
N ILE A 151 -14.84 -30.75 43.40
CA ILE A 151 -15.38 -29.59 42.70
C ILE A 151 -14.64 -28.35 43.23
N PRO A 152 -14.08 -27.49 42.36
CA PRO A 152 -13.34 -26.31 42.81
C PRO A 152 -14.27 -25.40 43.61
N ASP A 153 -13.86 -25.05 44.83
CA ASP A 153 -14.53 -24.05 45.65
C ASP A 153 -13.99 -22.64 45.35
N ILE A 154 -14.56 -21.62 46.00
CA ILE A 154 -14.13 -20.23 45.78
C ILE A 154 -12.68 -19.98 46.23
N CYS A 155 -12.15 -20.80 47.15
CA CYS A 155 -10.76 -20.71 47.58
C CYS A 155 -9.80 -21.19 46.49
N VAL A 156 -10.17 -22.27 45.77
CA VAL A 156 -9.43 -22.74 44.59
C VAL A 156 -9.43 -21.67 43.50
N ILE A 157 -10.57 -21.04 43.21
CA ILE A 157 -10.63 -19.95 42.21
C ILE A 157 -9.71 -18.79 42.60
N ARG A 158 -9.71 -18.37 43.87
CA ARG A 158 -8.80 -17.31 44.35
C ARG A 158 -7.34 -17.71 44.27
N ALA A 159 -7.01 -18.98 44.50
CA ALA A 159 -5.65 -19.49 44.36
C ALA A 159 -5.19 -19.46 42.89
N VAL A 160 -6.04 -19.92 41.97
CA VAL A 160 -5.77 -19.85 40.52
C VAL A 160 -5.67 -18.40 40.05
N GLN A 161 -6.56 -17.51 40.52
CA GLN A 161 -6.48 -16.06 40.25
C GLN A 161 -5.12 -15.49 40.65
N LYS A 162 -4.59 -15.85 41.83
CA LYS A 162 -3.25 -15.41 42.25
C LYS A 162 -2.13 -15.95 41.36
N ILE A 163 -2.22 -17.20 40.92
CA ILE A 163 -1.24 -17.80 39.99
C ILE A 163 -1.22 -17.02 38.68
N VAL A 164 -2.40 -16.75 38.10
CA VAL A 164 -2.53 -15.94 36.89
C VAL A 164 -1.93 -14.54 37.11
N TRP A 165 -2.30 -13.88 38.21
CA TRP A 165 -1.89 -12.50 38.46
C TRP A 165 -0.37 -12.38 38.65
N ALA A 166 0.26 -13.31 39.36
CA ALA A 166 1.70 -13.33 39.61
C ALA A 166 2.52 -13.76 38.37
N SER A 167 2.06 -14.75 37.62
CA SER A 167 2.72 -15.16 36.36
C SER A 167 2.64 -14.06 35.29
N GLY A 168 1.51 -13.36 35.18
CA GLY A 168 1.33 -12.29 34.20
C GLY A 168 2.20 -11.04 34.43
N CYS A 169 2.80 -10.86 35.61
CA CYS A 169 3.80 -9.81 35.87
C CYS A 169 5.25 -10.28 35.75
N GLY A 170 5.47 -11.52 35.28
CA GLY A 170 6.79 -12.11 35.06
C GLY A 170 7.51 -12.51 36.35
N THR A 171 6.77 -12.82 37.42
CA THR A 171 7.36 -13.31 38.68
C THR A 171 6.38 -14.21 39.43
N VAL A 172 6.34 -15.50 39.06
CA VAL A 172 5.50 -16.52 39.74
C VAL A 172 5.77 -16.63 41.25
N GLN A 173 6.94 -16.22 41.74
CA GLN A 173 7.25 -16.22 43.18
C GLN A 173 6.32 -15.31 44.01
N LEU A 174 5.66 -14.33 43.37
CA LEU A 174 4.72 -13.40 44.01
C LEU A 174 3.37 -14.03 44.34
N VAL A 175 3.11 -15.30 44.01
CA VAL A 175 1.85 -15.99 44.37
C VAL A 175 1.59 -15.97 45.88
N PHE A 176 2.65 -15.90 46.70
CA PHE A 176 2.56 -15.83 48.16
C PHE A 176 2.42 -14.39 48.70
N SER A 177 2.58 -13.37 47.86
CA SER A 177 2.47 -11.97 48.22
C SER A 177 1.00 -11.51 48.33
N SER A 178 0.80 -10.28 48.83
CA SER A 178 -0.51 -9.65 48.86
C SER A 178 -0.92 -9.17 47.45
N ASN A 179 -2.22 -9.13 47.17
CA ASN A 179 -2.74 -8.68 45.87
C ASN A 179 -2.32 -7.23 45.54
N GLU A 180 -2.17 -6.39 46.57
CA GLU A 180 -1.74 -5.00 46.44
C GLU A 180 -0.27 -4.88 46.03
N GLU A 181 0.59 -5.80 46.46
CA GLU A 181 2.00 -5.84 46.05
C GLU A 181 2.14 -6.30 44.60
N ILE A 182 1.34 -7.28 44.18
CA ILE A 182 1.32 -7.75 42.78
C ILE A 182 0.84 -6.63 41.86
N SER A 183 -0.27 -5.97 42.18
CA SER A 183 -0.81 -4.88 41.35
C SER A 183 0.14 -3.67 41.24
N LYS A 184 0.84 -3.31 42.32
CA LYS A 184 1.88 -2.26 42.29
C LYS A 184 3.02 -2.55 41.30
N ILE A 185 3.27 -3.81 40.96
CA ILE A 185 4.31 -4.18 39.97
C ILE A 185 3.80 -3.94 38.56
N TYR A 186 2.52 -4.24 38.29
CA TYR A 186 1.84 -3.89 37.04
C TYR A 186 1.82 -2.36 36.80
N GLU A 187 1.64 -1.55 37.85
CA GLU A 187 1.62 -0.09 37.73
C GLU A 187 2.99 0.54 37.42
N LYS A 188 4.10 -0.08 37.86
CA LYS A 188 5.45 0.47 37.70
C LYS A 188 6.00 0.22 36.28
N THR A 189 5.93 1.25 35.44
CA THR A 189 6.35 1.29 34.02
C THR A 189 7.81 0.84 33.74
N ASN A 190 8.69 0.83 34.74
CA ASN A 190 10.11 0.43 34.60
C ASN A 190 10.50 -0.83 35.40
N ALA A 191 9.57 -1.49 36.10
CA ALA A 191 9.90 -2.56 37.06
C ALA A 191 9.28 -3.93 36.77
N ALA A 192 8.21 -4.01 35.98
CA ALA A 192 7.72 -5.29 35.49
C ALA A 192 8.66 -5.80 34.40
N LYS A 193 9.39 -6.90 34.65
CA LYS A 193 9.99 -7.67 33.57
C LYS A 193 8.85 -8.20 32.69
N GLU A 194 9.02 -8.17 31.37
CA GLU A 194 8.14 -8.97 30.51
C GLU A 194 8.19 -10.42 31.00
N PRO A 195 7.03 -11.10 31.15
CA PRO A 195 7.01 -12.50 31.53
C PRO A 195 7.83 -13.29 30.51
N ASP A 196 8.68 -14.19 30.99
CA ASP A 196 9.39 -15.09 30.09
C ASP A 196 8.42 -16.15 29.50
N GLY A 197 8.89 -16.94 28.54
CA GLY A 197 8.02 -17.90 27.85
C GLY A 197 7.38 -18.94 28.76
N GLU A 198 8.00 -19.26 29.91
CA GLU A 198 7.44 -20.19 30.89
C GLU A 198 6.35 -19.51 31.73
N ASP A 199 6.60 -18.28 32.20
CA ASP A 199 5.63 -17.46 32.91
C ASP A 199 4.39 -17.15 32.05
N GLU A 200 4.57 -16.84 30.76
CA GLU A 200 3.48 -16.63 29.81
C GLU A 200 2.62 -17.88 29.65
N GLN A 201 3.24 -19.05 29.51
CA GLN A 201 2.54 -20.32 29.36
C GLN A 201 1.73 -20.66 30.63
N VAL A 202 2.35 -20.54 31.81
CA VAL A 202 1.68 -20.76 33.10
C VAL A 202 0.49 -19.82 33.26
N CYS A 203 0.63 -18.54 32.90
CA CYS A 203 -0.45 -17.57 32.96
C CYS A 203 -1.62 -17.97 32.06
N CYS A 204 -1.35 -18.35 30.81
CA CYS A 204 -2.36 -18.73 29.83
C CYS A 204 -3.10 -20.02 30.25
N GLU A 205 -2.38 -21.06 30.65
CA GLU A 205 -2.98 -22.32 31.11
C GLU A 205 -3.79 -22.10 32.39
N ALA A 206 -3.31 -21.29 33.33
CA ALA A 206 -4.03 -20.98 34.55
C ALA A 206 -5.32 -20.17 34.29
N LEU A 207 -5.36 -19.30 33.28
CA LEU A 207 -6.57 -18.60 32.83
C LEU A 207 -7.62 -19.57 32.30
N GLU A 208 -7.23 -20.56 31.48
CA GLU A 208 -8.15 -21.60 30.99
C GLU A 208 -8.71 -22.45 32.14
N VAL A 209 -7.84 -22.85 33.09
CA VAL A 209 -8.26 -23.56 34.30
C VAL A 209 -9.25 -22.73 35.12
N MET A 210 -9.04 -21.42 35.22
CA MET A 210 -9.97 -20.53 35.91
C MET A 210 -11.34 -20.48 35.21
N THR A 211 -11.38 -20.43 33.87
CA THR A 211 -12.63 -20.48 33.09
C THR A 211 -13.40 -21.76 33.37
N LEU A 212 -12.70 -22.90 33.42
CA LEU A 212 -13.26 -24.20 33.77
C LEU A 212 -13.83 -24.21 35.20
N CYS A 213 -13.11 -23.65 36.16
CA CYS A 213 -13.59 -23.53 37.53
C CYS A 213 -14.89 -22.71 37.61
N PHE A 214 -15.00 -21.62 36.83
CA PHE A 214 -16.26 -20.86 36.73
C PHE A 214 -17.39 -21.65 36.07
N ALA A 215 -17.08 -22.48 35.06
CA ALA A 215 -18.10 -23.34 34.44
C ALA A 215 -18.65 -24.39 35.43
N LEU A 216 -17.79 -24.91 36.32
CA LEU A 216 -18.16 -25.87 37.37
C LEU A 216 -18.85 -25.21 38.58
N MET A 217 -18.56 -23.93 38.86
CA MET A 217 -19.19 -23.16 39.94
C MET A 217 -19.58 -21.73 39.47
N PRO A 218 -20.69 -21.59 38.72
CA PRO A 218 -21.10 -20.29 38.15
C PRO A 218 -21.43 -19.21 39.19
N THR A 219 -21.89 -19.60 40.38
CA THR A 219 -22.28 -18.69 41.48
C THR A 219 -21.10 -17.96 42.10
N ALA A 220 -19.86 -18.42 41.89
CA ALA A 220 -18.67 -17.75 42.40
C ALA A 220 -18.40 -16.42 41.69
N LEU A 221 -18.75 -16.31 40.42
CA LEU A 221 -18.52 -15.09 39.64
C LEU A 221 -19.35 -13.92 40.18
N ASP A 222 -20.59 -14.17 40.62
CA ASP A 222 -21.43 -13.16 41.29
C ASP A 222 -20.85 -12.66 42.62
N THR A 223 -20.12 -13.53 43.32
CA THR A 223 -19.45 -13.18 44.58
C THR A 223 -18.20 -12.36 44.31
N LEU A 224 -17.34 -12.82 43.40
CA LEU A 224 -16.10 -12.14 43.03
C LEU A 224 -16.34 -10.78 42.36
N SER A 225 -17.41 -10.62 41.59
CA SER A 225 -17.77 -9.34 40.94
C SER A 225 -17.97 -8.19 41.93
N LYS A 226 -18.24 -8.48 43.21
CA LYS A 226 -18.37 -7.47 44.28
C LYS A 226 -17.03 -7.11 44.92
N GLU A 227 -15.99 -7.88 44.67
CA GLU A 227 -14.67 -7.70 45.27
C GLU A 227 -13.81 -6.73 44.44
N LYS A 228 -13.19 -5.75 45.11
CA LYS A 228 -12.26 -4.82 44.45
C LYS A 228 -11.07 -5.54 43.81
N ALA A 229 -10.58 -6.60 44.45
CA ALA A 229 -9.46 -7.39 43.95
C ALA A 229 -9.74 -8.04 42.58
N TRP A 230 -10.99 -8.45 42.32
CA TRP A 230 -11.39 -9.00 41.03
C TRP A 230 -11.40 -7.93 39.93
N GLN A 231 -11.88 -6.73 40.26
CA GLN A 231 -11.87 -5.59 39.33
C GLN A 231 -10.42 -5.21 38.95
N THR A 232 -9.54 -5.08 39.94
CA THR A 232 -8.11 -4.77 39.71
C THR A 232 -7.43 -5.87 38.90
N PHE A 233 -7.70 -7.14 39.19
CA PHE A 233 -7.15 -8.27 38.44
C PHE A 233 -7.50 -8.23 36.93
N ILE A 234 -8.75 -7.91 36.58
CA ILE A 234 -9.17 -7.76 35.18
C ILE A 234 -8.43 -6.59 34.50
N ILE A 235 -8.33 -5.45 35.19
CA ILE A 235 -7.67 -4.25 34.67
C ILE A 235 -6.17 -4.50 34.47
N ASP A 236 -5.51 -5.13 35.45
CA ASP A 236 -4.08 -5.41 35.41
C ASP A 236 -3.72 -6.31 34.23
N LEU A 237 -4.50 -7.37 34.02
CA LEU A 237 -4.25 -8.28 32.90
C LEU A 237 -4.56 -7.66 31.54
N LEU A 238 -5.62 -6.86 31.40
CA LEU A 238 -6.01 -6.30 30.10
C LEU A 238 -5.25 -5.03 29.70
N LEU A 239 -4.85 -4.18 30.66
CA LEU A 239 -4.30 -2.85 30.39
C LEU A 239 -2.88 -2.65 30.92
N HIS A 240 -2.50 -3.28 32.03
CA HIS A 240 -1.16 -3.10 32.62
C HIS A 240 -0.17 -4.21 32.26
N CYS A 241 -0.64 -5.39 31.84
CA CYS A 241 0.23 -6.48 31.39
C CYS A 241 0.93 -6.09 30.09
N HIS A 242 2.26 -6.26 30.05
CA HIS A 242 3.08 -5.92 28.88
C HIS A 242 3.03 -7.02 27.80
N SER A 243 2.85 -8.29 28.19
CA SER A 243 2.77 -9.41 27.25
C SER A 243 1.49 -9.38 26.42
N LYS A 244 1.66 -9.42 25.09
CA LYS A 244 0.55 -9.51 24.14
C LYS A 244 -0.17 -10.85 24.23
N SER A 245 0.58 -11.95 24.41
CA SER A 245 0.02 -13.31 24.49
C SER A 245 -0.96 -13.43 25.66
N VAL A 246 -0.53 -12.96 26.84
CA VAL A 246 -1.35 -12.96 28.06
C VAL A 246 -2.60 -12.09 27.89
N ARG A 247 -2.50 -10.90 27.30
CA ARG A 247 -3.66 -10.03 27.05
C ARG A 247 -4.69 -10.67 26.12
N GLN A 248 -4.24 -11.29 25.03
CA GLN A 248 -5.11 -11.99 24.08
C GLN A 248 -5.85 -13.14 24.76
N MET A 249 -5.14 -13.97 25.51
CA MET A 249 -5.75 -15.06 26.28
C MET A 249 -6.71 -14.53 27.35
N ALA A 250 -6.33 -13.49 28.09
CA ALA A 250 -7.18 -12.88 29.11
C ALA A 250 -8.51 -12.39 28.52
N GLN A 251 -8.48 -11.71 27.37
CA GLN A 251 -9.72 -11.35 26.68
C GLN A 251 -10.58 -12.58 26.34
N GLU A 252 -10.02 -13.59 25.68
CA GLU A 252 -10.79 -14.74 25.20
C GLU A 252 -11.46 -15.46 26.38
N GLN A 253 -10.68 -15.68 27.45
CA GLN A 253 -11.14 -16.34 28.66
C GLN A 253 -12.16 -15.49 29.41
N PHE A 254 -11.97 -14.17 29.55
CA PHE A 254 -12.97 -13.30 30.18
C PHE A 254 -14.27 -13.22 29.37
N PHE A 255 -14.21 -13.26 28.04
CA PHE A 255 -15.42 -13.36 27.22
C PHE A 255 -16.19 -14.66 27.52
N LEU A 256 -15.51 -15.81 27.58
CA LEU A 256 -16.13 -17.08 27.94
C LEU A 256 -16.70 -17.07 29.36
N MET A 257 -15.96 -16.56 30.33
CA MET A 257 -16.43 -16.44 31.72
C MET A 257 -17.70 -15.59 31.81
N ALA A 258 -17.75 -14.46 31.09
CA ALA A 258 -18.87 -13.53 31.11
C ALA A 258 -20.12 -14.06 30.38
N THR A 259 -19.97 -14.97 29.41
CA THR A 259 -21.05 -15.39 28.50
C THR A 259 -21.49 -16.84 28.65
N ARG A 260 -20.56 -17.76 28.92
CA ARG A 260 -20.78 -19.22 28.93
C ARG A 260 -20.71 -19.84 30.33
N CYS A 261 -19.97 -19.24 31.26
CA CYS A 261 -19.74 -19.81 32.60
C CYS A 261 -20.61 -19.19 33.70
N CYS A 262 -21.64 -18.41 33.36
CA CYS A 262 -22.48 -17.68 34.31
C CYS A 262 -23.94 -18.12 34.25
N MET A 263 -24.65 -17.97 35.38
CA MET A 263 -26.10 -18.17 35.44
C MET A 263 -26.81 -16.80 35.37
N GLY A 264 -27.44 -16.52 34.23
CA GLY A 264 -28.10 -15.23 33.96
C GLY A 264 -27.16 -14.13 33.45
N HIS A 265 -27.66 -12.90 33.36
CA HIS A 265 -26.96 -11.81 32.64
C HIS A 265 -26.17 -10.84 33.54
N ARG A 266 -26.16 -11.04 34.87
CA ARG A 266 -25.52 -10.12 35.81
C ARG A 266 -24.00 -10.03 35.63
N PRO A 267 -23.25 -11.13 35.48
CA PRO A 267 -21.81 -11.04 35.26
C PRO A 267 -21.44 -10.34 33.95
N LEU A 268 -22.18 -10.59 32.87
CA LEU A 268 -22.00 -9.89 31.60
C LEU A 268 -22.12 -8.36 31.77
N LEU A 269 -23.19 -7.91 32.44
CA LEU A 269 -23.41 -6.49 32.72
C LEU A 269 -22.32 -5.92 33.65
N PHE A 270 -21.81 -6.70 34.59
CA PHE A 270 -20.67 -6.32 35.43
C PHE A 270 -19.42 -6.07 34.58
N PHE A 271 -19.03 -6.99 33.70
CA PHE A 271 -17.87 -6.81 32.83
C PHE A 271 -18.02 -5.56 31.94
N ILE A 272 -19.18 -5.40 31.28
CA ILE A 272 -19.45 -4.21 30.45
C ILE A 272 -19.32 -2.93 31.29
N THR A 273 -19.93 -2.90 32.48
CA THR A 273 -19.88 -1.71 33.36
C THR A 273 -18.45 -1.41 33.80
N LEU A 274 -17.69 -2.40 34.25
CA LEU A 274 -16.30 -2.26 34.67
C LEU A 274 -15.41 -1.73 33.54
N LEU A 275 -15.58 -2.25 32.32
CA LEU A 275 -14.77 -1.79 31.20
C LEU A 275 -15.09 -0.32 30.88
N PHE A 276 -16.36 0.09 30.88
CA PHE A 276 -16.72 1.51 30.68
C PHE A 276 -16.21 2.44 31.79
N THR A 277 -16.06 1.99 33.05
CA THR A 277 -15.54 2.85 34.12
C THR A 277 -14.06 3.19 33.96
N VAL A 278 -13.27 2.33 33.30
CA VAL A 278 -11.83 2.53 33.07
C VAL A 278 -11.49 3.10 31.70
N LEU A 279 -12.48 3.22 30.81
CA LEU A 279 -12.33 3.71 29.44
C LEU A 279 -11.74 5.13 29.40
N GLY A 280 -12.24 6.03 30.24
CA GLY A 280 -11.85 7.44 30.26
C GLY A 280 -10.53 7.75 30.99
N SER A 281 -9.97 6.78 31.71
CA SER A 281 -8.77 6.96 32.56
C SER A 281 -7.67 5.98 32.17
N THR A 282 -7.68 4.77 32.74
CA THR A 282 -6.60 3.78 32.62
C THR A 282 -6.37 3.34 31.17
N ALA A 283 -7.44 3.18 30.37
CA ALA A 283 -7.30 2.83 28.97
C ALA A 283 -6.56 3.93 28.18
N LYS A 284 -6.84 5.22 28.46
CA LYS A 284 -6.15 6.36 27.85
C LYS A 284 -4.68 6.42 28.25
N GLU A 285 -4.36 6.16 29.52
CA GLU A 285 -2.97 6.14 30.02
C GLU A 285 -2.14 4.99 29.43
N ARG A 286 -2.78 3.84 29.17
CA ARG A 286 -2.14 2.62 28.61
C ARG A 286 -2.54 2.36 27.16
N ALA A 287 -2.69 3.43 26.39
CA ALA A 287 -3.24 3.41 25.04
C ALA A 287 -2.62 2.37 24.07
N LYS A 288 -1.29 2.18 24.12
CA LYS A 288 -0.56 1.22 23.26
C LYS A 288 -0.96 -0.24 23.47
N HIS A 289 -1.50 -0.58 24.64
CA HIS A 289 -1.87 -1.95 25.01
C HIS A 289 -3.38 -2.17 25.06
N ALA A 290 -4.19 -1.13 24.82
CA ALA A 290 -5.64 -1.18 24.98
C ALA A 290 -6.41 -1.94 23.87
N GLY A 291 -5.73 -2.42 22.83
CA GLY A 291 -6.39 -3.08 21.68
C GLY A 291 -7.20 -4.34 22.07
N ASP A 292 -6.64 -5.19 22.93
CA ASP A 292 -7.34 -6.36 23.46
C ASP A 292 -8.48 -5.90 24.40
N TYR A 293 -8.27 -4.93 25.28
CA TYR A 293 -9.35 -4.36 26.09
C TYR A 293 -10.59 -3.93 25.26
N PHE A 294 -10.40 -3.22 24.14
CA PHE A 294 -11.49 -2.82 23.26
C PHE A 294 -12.14 -4.00 22.53
N THR A 295 -11.34 -5.00 22.18
CA THR A 295 -11.85 -6.18 21.48
C THR A 295 -12.74 -7.00 22.43
N LEU A 296 -12.42 -7.11 23.72
CA LEU A 296 -13.29 -7.73 24.72
C LEU A 296 -14.60 -6.95 24.85
N LEU A 297 -14.52 -5.64 25.04
CA LEU A 297 -15.70 -4.77 25.20
C LEU A 297 -16.66 -4.89 24.01
N ARG A 298 -16.13 -4.85 22.78
CA ARG A 298 -16.93 -5.03 21.55
C ARG A 298 -17.62 -6.39 21.51
N HIS A 299 -16.90 -7.48 21.79
CA HIS A 299 -17.50 -8.82 21.80
C HIS A 299 -18.61 -8.97 22.85
N LEU A 300 -18.42 -8.42 24.05
CA LEU A 300 -19.44 -8.45 25.11
C LEU A 300 -20.69 -7.67 24.72
N LEU A 301 -20.54 -6.48 24.12
CA LEU A 301 -21.66 -5.68 23.62
C LEU A 301 -22.41 -6.40 22.49
N ASN A 302 -21.67 -6.97 21.53
CA ASN A 302 -22.23 -7.72 20.42
C ASN A 302 -23.02 -8.95 20.90
N TYR A 303 -22.45 -9.70 21.86
CA TYR A 303 -23.13 -10.84 22.47
C TYR A 303 -24.40 -10.42 23.23
N ALA A 304 -24.33 -9.32 23.98
CA ALA A 304 -25.48 -8.78 24.69
C ALA A 304 -26.64 -8.43 23.73
N TYR A 305 -26.32 -7.81 22.59
CA TYR A 305 -27.30 -7.50 21.55
C TYR A 305 -27.91 -8.77 20.93
N ASN A 306 -27.07 -9.68 20.42
CA ASN A 306 -27.54 -10.91 19.77
C ASN A 306 -28.34 -11.83 20.70
N SER A 307 -28.08 -11.76 22.00
CA SER A 307 -28.80 -12.50 23.04
C SER A 307 -30.06 -11.79 23.56
N ASN A 308 -30.43 -10.63 22.98
CA ASN A 308 -31.56 -9.79 23.41
C ASN A 308 -31.49 -9.34 24.89
N ILE A 309 -30.29 -9.07 25.40
CA ILE A 309 -30.06 -8.61 26.77
C ILE A 309 -30.17 -7.09 26.80
N ASN A 310 -31.08 -6.56 27.61
CA ASN A 310 -31.26 -5.12 27.74
C ASN A 310 -30.11 -4.47 28.52
N LEU A 311 -29.47 -3.45 27.95
CA LEU A 311 -28.43 -2.65 28.57
C LEU A 311 -29.02 -1.32 29.07
N PRO A 312 -29.22 -1.11 30.40
CA PRO A 312 -30.02 -0.01 30.93
C PRO A 312 -29.56 1.41 30.56
N ASN A 313 -28.27 1.60 30.27
CA ASN A 313 -27.66 2.91 29.99
C ASN A 313 -27.08 3.02 28.56
N ALA A 314 -27.48 2.16 27.63
CA ALA A 314 -26.90 2.10 26.28
C ALA A 314 -26.91 3.45 25.55
N GLU A 315 -28.00 4.20 25.66
CA GLU A 315 -28.16 5.51 25.02
C GLU A 315 -27.24 6.58 25.61
N VAL A 316 -27.08 6.61 26.95
CA VAL A 316 -26.18 7.55 27.62
C VAL A 316 -24.72 7.25 27.25
N LEU A 317 -24.36 5.96 27.25
CA LEU A 317 -23.03 5.52 26.84
C LEU A 317 -22.75 5.90 25.38
N LEU A 318 -23.71 5.70 24.48
CA LEU A 318 -23.57 6.07 23.08
C LEU A 318 -23.36 7.58 22.88
N ASN A 319 -24.13 8.41 23.58
CA ASN A 319 -23.97 9.87 23.50
C ASN A 319 -22.60 10.33 24.03
N ASN A 320 -22.10 9.73 25.12
CA ASN A 320 -20.78 10.04 25.65
C ASN A 320 -19.65 9.72 24.65
N GLU A 321 -19.78 8.60 23.92
CA GLU A 321 -18.83 8.20 22.88
C GLU A 321 -18.89 9.14 21.67
N ILE A 322 -20.10 9.52 21.22
CA ILE A 322 -20.27 10.50 20.13
C ILE A 322 -19.65 11.85 20.51
N ASP A 323 -19.88 12.33 21.73
CA ASP A 323 -19.29 13.57 22.22
C ASP A 323 -17.76 13.46 22.33
N TRP A 324 -17.22 12.28 22.65
CA TRP A 324 -15.78 12.03 22.63
C TRP A 324 -15.22 12.15 21.22
N LEU A 325 -15.85 11.51 20.23
CA LEU A 325 -15.43 11.61 18.83
C LEU A 325 -15.43 13.05 18.32
N LYS A 326 -16.46 13.83 18.66
CA LYS A 326 -16.56 15.26 18.30
C LYS A 326 -15.44 16.09 18.91
N ARG A 327 -15.08 15.86 20.17
CA ARG A 327 -13.95 16.54 20.82
C ARG A 327 -12.63 16.26 20.13
N ILE A 328 -12.37 15.00 19.75
CA ILE A 328 -11.13 14.63 19.03
C ILE A 328 -11.09 15.30 17.66
N ARG A 329 -12.20 15.29 16.92
CA ARG A 329 -12.29 16.03 15.65
C ARG A 329 -11.94 17.52 15.81
N ASP A 330 -12.51 18.18 16.81
CA ASP A 330 -12.26 19.61 17.05
C ASP A 330 -10.80 19.87 17.47
N GLU A 331 -10.19 18.93 18.19
CA GLU A 331 -8.77 18.95 18.50
C GLU A 331 -7.91 18.83 17.23
N VAL A 332 -8.21 17.87 16.35
CA VAL A 332 -7.50 17.68 15.06
C VAL A 332 -7.59 18.94 14.19
N LYS A 333 -8.77 19.55 14.09
CA LYS A 333 -8.95 20.80 13.33
C LYS A 333 -8.10 21.95 13.89
N ARG A 334 -7.87 21.98 15.20
CA ARG A 334 -7.10 23.03 15.87
C ARG A 334 -5.59 22.79 15.83
N THR A 335 -5.14 21.56 16.02
CA THR A 335 -3.72 21.21 16.19
C THR A 335 -3.07 20.71 14.89
N GLY A 336 -3.87 20.19 13.96
CA GLY A 336 -3.41 19.49 12.76
C GLY A 336 -2.93 18.06 13.01
N GLU A 337 -3.07 17.56 14.24
CA GLU A 337 -2.65 16.22 14.66
C GLU A 337 -3.77 15.56 15.46
N THR A 338 -3.89 14.23 15.36
CA THR A 338 -4.93 13.48 16.08
C THR A 338 -4.80 13.58 17.59
N GLY A 339 -3.58 13.77 18.12
CA GLY A 339 -3.32 13.93 19.55
C GLY A 339 -3.61 12.70 20.41
N VAL A 340 -4.05 11.59 19.78
CA VAL A 340 -4.47 10.34 20.42
C VAL A 340 -3.86 9.17 19.66
N GLU A 341 -3.44 8.15 20.39
CA GLU A 341 -2.96 6.88 19.83
C GLU A 341 -4.07 6.20 19.01
N GLU A 342 -3.70 5.66 17.84
CA GLU A 342 -4.65 5.11 16.87
C GLU A 342 -5.48 3.93 17.41
N THR A 343 -4.92 3.14 18.32
CA THR A 343 -5.61 2.03 19.01
C THR A 343 -6.81 2.51 19.84
N ILE A 344 -6.71 3.69 20.45
CA ILE A 344 -7.79 4.30 21.22
C ILE A 344 -8.90 4.78 20.27
N LEU A 345 -8.52 5.48 19.19
CA LEU A 345 -9.47 5.97 18.18
C LEU A 345 -10.24 4.81 17.53
N GLU A 346 -9.54 3.75 17.11
CA GLU A 346 -10.16 2.53 16.58
C GLU A 346 -11.13 1.92 17.59
N GLY A 347 -10.71 1.82 18.85
CA GLY A 347 -11.50 1.30 19.95
C GLY A 347 -12.82 2.04 20.17
N HIS A 348 -12.77 3.37 20.31
CA HIS A 348 -13.95 4.22 20.50
C HIS A 348 -14.91 4.16 19.30
N LEU A 349 -14.39 4.17 18.07
CA LEU A 349 -15.21 4.00 16.84
C LEU A 349 -15.94 2.64 16.86
N GLY A 350 -15.23 1.57 17.23
CA GLY A 350 -15.79 0.23 17.33
C GLY A 350 -16.82 0.08 18.46
N VAL A 351 -16.60 0.68 19.62
CA VAL A 351 -17.57 0.68 20.72
C VAL A 351 -18.84 1.46 20.33
N THR A 352 -18.68 2.62 19.68
CA THR A 352 -19.81 3.41 19.15
C THR A 352 -20.66 2.58 18.18
N LYS A 353 -20.00 1.82 17.29
CA LYS A 353 -20.67 0.92 16.34
C LYS A 353 -21.49 -0.16 17.05
N GLU A 354 -20.95 -0.84 18.06
CA GLU A 354 -21.71 -1.89 18.77
C GLU A 354 -22.86 -1.30 19.61
N LEU A 355 -22.69 -0.10 20.19
CA LEU A 355 -23.76 0.59 20.92
C LEU A 355 -24.92 1.04 20.01
N LEU A 356 -24.65 1.36 18.75
CA LEU A 356 -25.69 1.67 17.77
C LEU A 356 -26.61 0.49 17.47
N ALA A 357 -26.17 -0.75 17.66
CA ALA A 357 -27.01 -1.94 17.43
C ALA A 357 -28.25 -1.93 18.34
N PHE A 358 -28.15 -1.38 19.56
CA PHE A 358 -29.24 -1.28 20.52
C PHE A 358 -30.28 -0.19 20.22
N GLN A 359 -30.06 0.64 19.19
CA GLN A 359 -30.93 1.78 18.86
C GLN A 359 -31.95 1.44 17.77
N THR A 360 -33.13 2.06 17.84
CA THR A 360 -34.16 1.93 16.79
C THR A 360 -33.76 2.66 15.50
N PRO A 361 -34.32 2.29 14.33
CA PRO A 361 -34.07 3.00 13.07
C PRO A 361 -34.28 4.51 13.12
N GLU A 362 -35.30 4.98 13.86
CA GLU A 362 -35.63 6.40 14.02
C GLU A 362 -34.55 7.14 14.82
N LYS A 363 -34.05 6.53 15.89
CA LYS A 363 -32.96 7.10 16.68
C LYS A 363 -31.66 7.12 15.89
N LYS A 364 -31.36 6.05 15.14
CA LYS A 364 -30.21 6.03 14.22
C LYS A 364 -30.30 7.15 13.17
N TYR A 365 -31.49 7.43 12.65
CA TYR A 365 -31.71 8.57 11.77
C TYR A 365 -31.42 9.91 12.47
N TYR A 366 -31.90 10.12 13.69
CA TYR A 366 -31.61 11.34 14.45
C TYR A 366 -30.11 11.52 14.74
N ILE A 367 -29.38 10.44 15.00
CA ILE A 367 -27.92 10.46 15.20
C ILE A 367 -27.20 10.82 13.89
N GLY A 368 -27.67 10.30 12.76
CA GLY A 368 -27.04 10.52 11.45
C GLY A 368 -27.39 11.84 10.76
N CYS A 369 -28.60 12.36 10.94
CA CYS A 369 -29.18 13.45 10.16
C CYS A 369 -28.54 14.83 10.42
N GLU A 370 -28.44 15.63 9.36
CA GLU A 370 -27.92 17.02 9.37
C GLU A 370 -28.87 18.04 10.05
N LYS A 371 -30.19 17.89 9.92
CA LYS A 371 -31.17 18.87 10.43
C LYS A 371 -31.77 18.42 11.76
N GLY A 372 -31.37 19.10 12.83
CA GLY A 372 -31.90 18.88 14.18
C GLY A 372 -31.37 17.63 14.90
N GLY A 373 -30.39 16.92 14.32
CA GLY A 373 -29.78 15.69 14.83
C GLY A 373 -28.32 15.83 15.25
N ALA A 374 -27.65 14.71 15.59
CA ALA A 374 -26.24 14.71 16.01
C ALA A 374 -25.24 14.85 14.85
N ASN A 375 -25.70 14.81 13.59
CA ASN A 375 -24.93 15.03 12.37
C ASN A 375 -23.70 14.11 12.18
N LEU A 376 -23.74 12.90 12.76
CA LEU A 376 -22.56 12.03 12.81
C LEU A 376 -22.12 11.53 11.41
N ILE A 377 -23.05 11.32 10.47
CA ILE A 377 -22.71 10.83 9.11
C ILE A 377 -21.83 11.85 8.39
N LYS A 378 -22.24 13.12 8.41
CA LYS A 378 -21.49 14.20 7.76
C LYS A 378 -20.11 14.36 8.38
N GLU A 379 -20.04 14.36 9.71
CA GLU A 379 -18.77 14.49 10.43
C GLU A 379 -17.81 13.34 10.12
N LEU A 380 -18.30 12.09 10.10
CA LEU A 380 -17.48 10.92 9.74
C LEU A 380 -16.98 10.99 8.29
N ILE A 381 -17.82 11.44 7.35
CA ILE A 381 -17.44 11.56 5.95
C ILE A 381 -16.47 12.74 5.76
N ASP A 382 -16.84 13.95 6.19
CA ASP A 382 -16.12 15.18 5.87
C ASP A 382 -14.82 15.35 6.67
N ASP A 383 -14.78 14.88 7.92
CA ASP A 383 -13.67 15.16 8.84
C ASP A 383 -12.85 13.90 9.20
N PHE A 384 -13.50 12.74 9.33
CA PHE A 384 -12.77 11.52 9.74
C PHE A 384 -12.13 10.80 8.58
N ILE A 385 -12.90 10.51 7.51
CA ILE A 385 -12.50 9.56 6.47
C ILE A 385 -12.16 10.25 5.14
N PHE A 386 -13.01 11.17 4.67
CA PHE A 386 -12.91 11.79 3.35
C PHE A 386 -12.66 13.32 3.33
N PRO A 387 -11.84 13.94 4.22
CA PRO A 387 -11.54 15.37 4.11
C PRO A 387 -10.95 15.78 2.77
N ALA A 388 -10.06 14.96 2.20
CA ALA A 388 -9.48 15.24 0.89
C ALA A 388 -10.56 15.25 -0.21
N SER A 389 -11.48 14.29 -0.21
CA SER A 389 -12.57 14.25 -1.18
C SER A 389 -13.56 15.41 -0.99
N ASN A 390 -13.80 15.85 0.24
CA ASN A 390 -14.63 17.03 0.51
C ASN A 390 -13.98 18.31 -0.06
N VAL A 391 -12.69 18.54 0.22
CA VAL A 391 -11.95 19.70 -0.34
C VAL A 391 -11.90 19.63 -1.88
N TYR A 392 -11.69 18.44 -2.44
CA TYR A 392 -11.72 18.23 -3.89
C TYR A 392 -13.09 18.55 -4.51
N LEU A 393 -14.17 18.10 -3.89
CA LEU A 393 -15.53 18.42 -4.34
C LEU A 393 -15.85 19.91 -4.26
N GLN A 394 -15.42 20.58 -3.19
CA GLN A 394 -15.60 22.04 -3.08
C GLN A 394 -14.88 22.74 -4.22
N TYR A 395 -13.64 22.36 -4.49
CA TYR A 395 -12.86 22.88 -5.61
C TYR A 395 -13.56 22.66 -6.97
N MET A 396 -14.07 21.45 -7.22
CA MET A 396 -14.79 21.14 -8.46
C MET A 396 -16.09 21.94 -8.63
N LYS A 397 -16.73 22.36 -7.52
CA LYS A 397 -17.99 23.13 -7.52
C LYS A 397 -17.77 24.64 -7.59
N SER A 398 -16.78 25.18 -6.86
CA SER A 398 -16.53 26.62 -6.73
C SER A 398 -15.48 27.15 -7.72
N GLY A 399 -14.58 26.29 -8.22
CA GLY A 399 -13.41 26.69 -9.00
C GLY A 399 -12.26 27.27 -8.18
N GLU A 400 -12.50 27.60 -6.90
CA GLU A 400 -11.49 28.15 -5.98
C GLU A 400 -11.02 27.08 -4.99
N PHE A 401 -9.71 26.97 -4.79
CA PHE A 401 -9.13 25.96 -3.90
C PHE A 401 -9.19 26.44 -2.43
N PRO A 402 -9.85 25.70 -1.51
CA PRO A 402 -10.01 26.12 -0.11
C PRO A 402 -8.68 26.35 0.62
N THR A 403 -8.65 27.29 1.56
CA THR A 403 -7.49 27.54 2.42
C THR A 403 -7.33 26.52 3.55
N GLU A 404 -8.38 25.75 3.87
CA GLU A 404 -8.36 24.73 4.92
C GLU A 404 -7.53 23.50 4.53
N GLN A 405 -6.81 22.92 5.49
CA GLN A 405 -6.01 21.71 5.28
C GLN A 405 -6.89 20.45 5.40
N ALA A 406 -6.80 19.56 4.40
CA ALA A 406 -7.46 18.25 4.42
C ALA A 406 -6.71 17.26 5.33
N ILE A 407 -6.98 17.33 6.63
CA ILE A 407 -6.37 16.45 7.65
C ILE A 407 -7.42 15.44 8.13
N PRO A 408 -7.27 14.15 7.83
CA PRO A 408 -8.20 13.12 8.33
C PRO A 408 -7.95 12.82 9.80
N VAL A 409 -9.03 12.66 10.57
CA VAL A 409 -8.95 12.11 11.93
C VAL A 409 -8.52 10.64 11.88
N CYS A 410 -8.98 9.87 10.89
CA CYS A 410 -8.56 8.49 10.67
C CYS A 410 -7.41 8.43 9.68
N SER A 411 -6.19 8.20 10.15
CA SER A 411 -4.98 8.21 9.31
C SER A 411 -4.49 6.80 8.93
N THR A 412 -4.89 5.77 9.68
CA THR A 412 -4.42 4.39 9.50
C THR A 412 -5.50 3.50 8.86
N PRO A 413 -5.12 2.40 8.17
CA PRO A 413 -6.08 1.42 7.66
C PRO A 413 -7.05 0.89 8.74
N ALA A 414 -6.57 0.71 9.98
CA ALA A 414 -7.38 0.23 11.09
C ALA A 414 -8.46 1.24 11.51
N SER A 415 -8.09 2.51 11.72
CA SER A 415 -9.05 3.55 12.09
C SER A 415 -10.00 3.91 10.94
N ILE A 416 -9.54 3.88 9.69
CA ILE A 416 -10.37 4.03 8.49
C ILE A 416 -11.41 2.91 8.41
N ASN A 417 -11.00 1.65 8.59
CA ASN A 417 -11.93 0.52 8.60
C ASN A 417 -12.95 0.62 9.74
N ALA A 418 -12.54 1.03 10.95
CA ALA A 418 -13.46 1.25 12.06
C ALA A 418 -14.48 2.37 11.76
N GLY A 419 -14.04 3.46 11.12
CA GLY A 419 -14.92 4.53 10.64
C GLY A 419 -15.92 4.04 9.58
N PHE A 420 -15.46 3.23 8.62
CA PHE A 420 -16.33 2.59 7.63
C PHE A 420 -17.36 1.66 8.24
N GLU A 421 -16.97 0.85 9.23
CA GLU A 421 -17.91 -0.03 9.94
C GLU A 421 -18.96 0.75 10.71
N LEU A 422 -18.58 1.90 11.30
CA LEU A 422 -19.50 2.79 11.97
C LEU A 422 -20.53 3.41 11.00
N LEU A 423 -20.09 3.85 9.80
CA LEU A 423 -20.99 4.31 8.74
C LEU A 423 -21.96 3.21 8.29
N VAL A 424 -21.47 1.97 8.12
CA VAL A 424 -22.32 0.83 7.79
C VAL A 424 -23.35 0.57 8.89
N ALA A 425 -22.94 0.61 10.16
CA ALA A 425 -23.86 0.38 11.29
C ALA A 425 -24.99 1.43 11.39
N LEU A 426 -24.71 2.68 10.99
CA LEU A 426 -25.72 3.75 10.86
C LEU A 426 -26.73 3.50 9.72
N ALA A 427 -26.33 2.76 8.68
CA ALA A 427 -27.17 2.40 7.55
C ALA A 427 -28.00 1.11 7.79
N VAL A 428 -27.60 0.25 8.72
CA VAL A 428 -28.32 -0.99 9.04
C VAL A 428 -29.71 -0.69 9.58
N GLY A 429 -30.73 -1.12 8.83
CA GLY A 429 -32.15 -0.95 9.13
C GLY A 429 -32.67 0.49 8.94
N CYS A 430 -31.89 1.41 8.38
CA CYS A 430 -32.29 2.82 8.22
C CYS A 430 -32.09 3.30 6.77
N VAL A 431 -33.18 3.31 6.00
CA VAL A 431 -33.18 3.72 4.57
C VAL A 431 -32.67 5.14 4.36
N ARG A 432 -33.06 6.07 5.24
CA ARG A 432 -32.71 7.50 5.14
C ARG A 432 -31.21 7.74 5.31
N ASN A 433 -30.58 7.08 6.28
CA ASN A 433 -29.14 7.15 6.50
C ASN A 433 -28.38 6.48 5.34
N LEU A 434 -28.85 5.31 4.88
CA LEU A 434 -28.27 4.65 3.71
C LEU A 434 -28.31 5.57 2.50
N LYS A 435 -29.45 6.19 2.21
CA LYS A 435 -29.61 7.14 1.10
C LYS A 435 -28.63 8.30 1.21
N GLN A 436 -28.54 8.95 2.37
CA GLN A 436 -27.61 10.06 2.59
C GLN A 436 -26.15 9.65 2.33
N ILE A 437 -25.72 8.49 2.82
CA ILE A 437 -24.36 7.98 2.60
C ILE A 437 -24.13 7.71 1.10
N VAL A 438 -25.06 7.03 0.43
CA VAL A 438 -24.94 6.67 -0.99
C VAL A 438 -24.95 7.90 -1.90
N ASP A 439 -25.82 8.88 -1.63
CA ASP A 439 -25.88 10.14 -2.38
C ASP A 439 -24.56 10.91 -2.22
N THR A 440 -24.01 10.96 -1.01
CA THR A 440 -22.73 11.63 -0.73
C THR A 440 -21.56 10.95 -1.45
N LEU A 441 -21.49 9.61 -1.42
CA LEU A 441 -20.48 8.86 -2.17
C LEU A 441 -20.64 9.00 -3.69
N THR A 442 -21.89 9.11 -4.17
CA THR A 442 -22.19 9.34 -5.59
C THR A 442 -21.68 10.70 -6.03
N ASP A 443 -21.97 11.74 -5.28
CA ASP A 443 -21.46 13.09 -5.54
C ASP A 443 -19.93 13.11 -5.52
N MET A 444 -19.29 12.37 -4.61
CA MET A 444 -17.83 12.32 -4.47
C MET A 444 -17.10 11.68 -5.65
N TYR A 445 -17.57 10.53 -6.13
CA TYR A 445 -16.77 9.69 -7.04
C TYR A 445 -17.45 9.35 -8.37
N TYR A 446 -18.77 9.46 -8.46
CA TYR A 446 -19.53 8.94 -9.60
C TYR A 446 -20.29 10.02 -10.37
N LEU A 447 -20.28 11.26 -9.91
CA LEU A 447 -20.89 12.40 -10.59
C LEU A 447 -19.81 13.26 -11.27
N GLY A 448 -19.84 13.33 -12.60
CA GLY A 448 -18.93 14.19 -13.38
C GLY A 448 -17.49 13.68 -13.57
N CYS A 449 -17.13 12.50 -13.04
CA CYS A 449 -15.84 11.85 -13.30
C CYS A 449 -15.86 10.99 -14.58
N GLU A 450 -14.75 11.01 -15.34
CA GLU A 450 -14.57 10.06 -16.46
C GLU A 450 -14.55 8.62 -15.94
N THR A 451 -15.29 7.74 -16.60
CA THR A 451 -15.27 6.30 -16.29
C THR A 451 -13.94 5.69 -16.70
N LEU A 452 -13.39 4.82 -15.86
CA LEU A 452 -12.14 4.12 -16.15
C LEU A 452 -12.32 3.22 -17.39
N THR A 453 -11.51 3.43 -18.42
CA THR A 453 -11.56 2.64 -19.68
C THR A 453 -10.46 1.57 -19.74
N GLU A 454 -9.37 1.78 -19.01
CA GLU A 454 -8.25 0.84 -18.92
C GLU A 454 -8.64 -0.42 -18.13
N TRP A 455 -8.21 -1.59 -18.62
CA TRP A 455 -8.37 -2.85 -17.91
C TRP A 455 -7.18 -3.14 -17.00
N GLU A 456 -7.44 -3.87 -15.92
CA GLU A 456 -6.41 -4.23 -14.94
C GLU A 456 -5.70 -3.00 -14.35
N TYR A 457 -6.46 -1.92 -14.15
CA TYR A 457 -5.94 -0.68 -13.60
C TYR A 457 -5.48 -0.86 -12.15
N LEU A 458 -4.35 -0.24 -11.84
CA LEU A 458 -3.84 -0.04 -10.49
C LEU A 458 -3.17 1.34 -10.48
N PRO A 459 -3.46 2.23 -9.53
CA PRO A 459 -2.81 3.53 -9.47
C PRO A 459 -1.28 3.40 -9.51
N PRO A 460 -0.60 4.05 -10.46
CA PRO A 460 0.83 3.83 -10.73
C PRO A 460 1.76 4.51 -9.71
N VAL A 461 1.22 5.42 -8.88
CA VAL A 461 2.00 6.17 -7.89
C VAL A 461 1.59 5.73 -6.49
N GLY A 462 2.56 5.19 -5.74
CA GLY A 462 2.37 4.86 -4.34
C GLY A 462 2.42 6.08 -3.42
N PRO A 463 2.04 5.95 -2.14
CA PRO A 463 2.27 6.99 -1.16
C PRO A 463 3.75 7.10 -0.79
N ARG A 464 4.16 8.29 -0.36
CA ARG A 464 5.46 8.51 0.30
C ARG A 464 5.60 7.54 1.48
N PRO A 465 6.73 6.83 1.63
CA PRO A 465 6.96 5.98 2.80
C PRO A 465 6.85 6.79 4.11
N ASN A 466 6.35 6.18 5.18
CA ASN A 466 6.24 6.83 6.48
C ASN A 466 7.62 7.31 6.95
N LYS A 467 7.77 8.61 7.22
CA LYS A 467 9.06 9.28 7.53
C LYS A 467 10.12 9.16 6.42
N GLY A 468 9.75 8.72 5.22
CA GLY A 468 10.64 8.62 4.05
C GLY A 468 10.74 9.94 3.27
N PHE A 469 11.35 9.89 2.09
CA PHE A 469 11.49 11.04 1.17
C PHE A 469 10.72 10.80 -0.14
N VAL A 470 10.57 11.86 -0.91
CA VAL A 470 9.92 11.84 -2.23
C VAL A 470 11.01 11.65 -3.31
N GLY A 471 10.80 10.71 -4.24
CA GLY A 471 11.65 10.50 -5.40
C GLY A 471 11.34 11.45 -6.57
N LEU A 472 12.06 11.29 -7.68
CA LEU A 472 11.82 12.00 -8.93
C LEU A 472 11.65 11.01 -10.08
N LYS A 473 10.61 11.20 -10.90
CA LYS A 473 10.38 10.34 -12.06
C LYS A 473 11.53 10.45 -13.07
N ASN A 474 11.90 9.33 -13.67
CA ASN A 474 12.81 9.30 -14.81
C ASN A 474 11.99 9.36 -16.11
N ALA A 475 12.32 10.29 -17.02
CA ALA A 475 11.66 10.45 -18.32
C ALA A 475 12.23 9.50 -19.41
N GLY A 476 13.25 8.72 -19.07
CA GLY A 476 13.94 7.78 -19.96
C GLY A 476 15.39 7.62 -19.54
N ALA A 477 16.17 8.70 -19.71
CA ALA A 477 17.58 8.76 -19.34
C ALA A 477 17.92 9.98 -18.46
N THR A 478 16.97 10.50 -17.68
CA THR A 478 17.14 11.74 -16.88
C THR A 478 17.64 11.51 -15.46
N CYS A 479 18.19 10.33 -15.15
CA CYS A 479 18.67 10.00 -13.80
C CYS A 479 19.88 10.88 -13.37
N TYR A 480 20.65 11.41 -14.32
CA TYR A 480 21.69 12.41 -14.05
C TYR A 480 21.12 13.71 -13.47
N MET A 481 19.93 14.14 -13.91
CA MET A 481 19.23 15.30 -13.34
C MET A 481 18.75 14.98 -11.92
N ASN A 482 18.07 13.83 -11.76
CA ASN A 482 17.46 13.41 -10.50
C ASN A 482 18.50 13.29 -9.37
N SER A 483 19.63 12.63 -9.65
CA SER A 483 20.72 12.42 -8.68
C SER A 483 21.32 13.73 -8.19
N VAL A 484 21.51 14.72 -9.08
CA VAL A 484 22.03 16.06 -8.74
C VAL A 484 20.99 16.90 -7.99
N ILE A 485 19.74 16.95 -8.46
CA ILE A 485 18.67 17.74 -7.83
C ILE A 485 18.41 17.26 -6.40
N GLN A 486 18.36 15.94 -6.17
CA GLN A 486 18.21 15.37 -4.82
C GLN A 486 19.38 15.75 -3.91
N GLN A 487 20.60 15.77 -4.44
CA GLN A 487 21.78 16.17 -3.68
C GLN A 487 21.73 17.64 -3.27
N LEU A 488 21.31 18.54 -4.17
CA LEU A 488 21.12 19.96 -3.89
C LEU A 488 19.98 20.21 -2.89
N TYR A 489 18.84 19.52 -3.07
CA TYR A 489 17.70 19.61 -2.17
C TYR A 489 18.06 19.19 -0.74
N MET A 490 18.91 18.19 -0.59
CA MET A 490 19.31 17.72 0.73
C MET A 490 20.28 18.68 1.42
N ILE A 491 20.87 19.69 0.76
CA ILE A 491 21.72 20.71 1.39
C ILE A 491 20.83 21.82 1.99
N PRO A 492 20.70 21.94 3.34
CA PRO A 492 19.71 22.83 3.95
C PRO A 492 19.88 24.32 3.59
N PRO A 493 21.10 24.90 3.53
CA PRO A 493 21.27 26.28 3.09
C PRO A 493 20.76 26.54 1.67
N ILE A 494 20.98 25.59 0.74
CA ILE A 494 20.52 25.71 -0.65
C ILE A 494 19.00 25.55 -0.70
N ARG A 495 18.45 24.49 -0.09
CA ARG A 495 17.01 24.24 -0.08
C ARG A 495 16.21 25.40 0.49
N ASN A 496 16.59 25.86 1.69
CA ASN A 496 15.88 26.93 2.37
C ASN A 496 16.10 28.27 1.66
N GLY A 497 17.30 28.51 1.12
CA GLY A 497 17.60 29.71 0.35
C GLY A 497 16.77 29.79 -0.93
N ILE A 498 16.68 28.70 -1.71
CA ILE A 498 15.92 28.65 -2.97
C ILE A 498 14.41 28.82 -2.70
N LEU A 499 13.87 28.17 -1.67
CA LEU A 499 12.45 28.29 -1.32
C LEU A 499 12.07 29.64 -0.68
N ALA A 500 13.04 30.42 -0.20
CA ALA A 500 12.79 31.75 0.36
C ALA A 500 12.69 32.87 -0.69
N ILE A 501 13.07 32.62 -1.95
CA ILE A 501 13.04 33.65 -3.00
C ILE A 501 11.60 33.86 -3.50
N GLU A 502 11.11 35.10 -3.39
CA GLU A 502 9.83 35.53 -3.91
C GLU A 502 9.98 36.24 -5.28
N GLY A 503 8.89 36.37 -6.05
CA GLY A 503 8.89 37.13 -7.31
C GLY A 503 9.32 36.35 -8.58
N THR A 504 9.37 35.03 -8.54
CA THR A 504 9.77 34.17 -9.68
C THR A 504 8.64 33.86 -10.68
N GLY A 505 7.39 34.25 -10.39
CA GLY A 505 6.22 34.15 -11.29
C GLY A 505 4.97 33.55 -10.62
N THR A 506 3.78 33.81 -11.19
CA THR A 506 2.47 33.40 -10.64
C THR A 506 1.83 32.19 -11.31
N ASP A 507 2.23 31.83 -12.53
CA ASP A 507 1.60 30.74 -13.28
C ASP A 507 2.35 29.42 -13.05
N VAL A 508 1.80 28.60 -12.15
CA VAL A 508 2.29 27.25 -11.80
C VAL A 508 1.29 26.17 -12.26
N ASP A 509 0.17 26.56 -12.88
CA ASP A 509 -0.93 25.65 -13.26
C ASP A 509 -0.61 24.73 -14.46
N ASP A 510 0.47 24.98 -15.20
CA ASP A 510 0.86 24.18 -16.38
C ASP A 510 1.35 22.75 -16.06
N ASP A 511 1.68 22.46 -14.79
CA ASP A 511 2.11 21.10 -14.37
C ASP A 511 0.94 20.16 -14.03
N MET A 512 -0.29 20.67 -13.96
CA MET A 512 -1.46 19.94 -13.45
C MET A 512 -2.49 19.53 -14.53
N SER A 513 -2.41 20.06 -15.75
CA SER A 513 -3.47 19.94 -16.76
C SER A 513 -3.32 18.78 -17.76
N GLY A 514 -2.25 17.98 -17.67
CA GLY A 514 -1.96 16.91 -18.62
C GLY A 514 -1.92 15.51 -17.99
N ASP A 515 -3.08 14.96 -17.59
CA ASP A 515 -3.28 13.51 -17.64
C ASP A 515 -3.55 13.15 -19.10
N GLU A 516 -2.52 13.20 -19.93
CA GLU A 516 -2.57 12.52 -21.22
C GLU A 516 -2.60 11.03 -20.94
N LYS A 517 -3.75 10.45 -21.25
CA LYS A 517 -4.02 9.02 -21.33
C LYS A 517 -2.77 8.32 -21.81
N GLN A 518 -2.33 7.37 -21.01
CA GLN A 518 -1.24 6.44 -21.29
C GLN A 518 -1.33 6.03 -22.77
N GLU A 519 -0.43 6.56 -23.60
CA GLU A 519 -0.36 6.19 -25.01
C GLU A 519 -0.15 4.69 -25.07
N ASN A 520 -1.22 3.98 -25.44
CA ASN A 520 -1.16 2.60 -25.84
C ASN A 520 -0.07 2.48 -26.91
N GLU A 521 0.83 1.53 -26.73
CA GLU A 521 1.72 1.01 -27.77
C GLU A 521 0.86 0.53 -28.96
N SER A 522 0.51 1.45 -29.85
CA SER A 522 0.08 1.16 -31.20
C SER A 522 1.13 1.78 -32.11
N ASN A 523 1.78 0.92 -32.90
CA ASN A 523 2.78 1.30 -33.89
C ASN A 523 2.14 2.19 -34.97
N VAL A 524 2.09 3.49 -34.73
CA VAL A 524 1.82 4.51 -35.75
C VAL A 524 3.10 5.29 -36.00
N ASP A 525 3.48 5.38 -37.27
CA ASP A 525 4.70 6.03 -37.77
C ASP A 525 4.73 7.52 -37.35
N PRO A 526 5.77 8.03 -36.65
CA PRO A 526 5.82 9.41 -36.14
C PRO A 526 5.98 10.51 -37.20
N ARG A 527 5.72 10.22 -38.48
CA ARG A 527 6.00 11.14 -39.59
C ARG A 527 4.89 12.14 -39.88
N ASP A 528 3.68 11.95 -39.35
CA ASP A 528 2.50 12.73 -39.76
C ASP A 528 1.99 13.78 -38.74
N GLU A 529 2.60 13.94 -37.56
CA GLU A 529 2.17 14.97 -36.59
C GLU A 529 3.11 16.18 -36.45
N VAL A 530 4.13 16.31 -37.32
CA VAL A 530 5.07 17.46 -37.30
C VAL A 530 4.51 18.69 -38.05
N PHE A 531 3.33 18.61 -38.67
CA PHE A 531 2.78 19.70 -39.50
C PHE A 531 1.37 20.14 -39.10
N SER A 532 1.16 20.63 -37.88
CA SER A 532 0.04 21.54 -37.62
C SER A 532 0.18 22.33 -36.32
N TYR A 533 0.99 23.39 -36.32
CA TYR A 533 0.68 24.60 -35.53
C TYR A 533 1.22 25.84 -36.25
N HIS A 534 0.32 26.52 -36.95
CA HIS A 534 0.47 27.93 -37.30
C HIS A 534 0.28 28.75 -36.02
N HIS A 535 1.38 29.16 -35.38
CA HIS A 535 1.35 30.35 -34.53
C HIS A 535 1.91 31.54 -35.32
N GLN A 536 1.06 32.53 -35.51
CA GLN A 536 1.43 33.85 -36.02
C GLN A 536 2.51 34.44 -35.13
N PHE A 537 3.71 34.64 -35.71
CA PHE A 537 4.73 35.50 -35.15
C PHE A 537 4.24 36.95 -35.26
N ASP A 538 3.87 37.54 -34.12
CA ASP A 538 3.91 39.00 -33.98
C ASP A 538 5.33 39.34 -33.50
N ASP A 539 6.18 39.73 -34.47
CA ASP A 539 7.56 40.18 -34.24
C ASP A 539 7.58 41.44 -33.36
N LYS A 540 8.03 41.29 -32.11
CA LYS A 540 8.72 42.36 -31.39
C LYS A 540 10.15 41.91 -31.07
N PRO A 541 11.17 42.72 -31.37
CA PRO A 541 12.55 42.36 -31.12
C PRO A 541 12.85 42.48 -29.61
N SER A 542 12.67 41.40 -28.86
CA SER A 542 13.24 41.25 -27.52
C SER A 542 14.76 41.24 -27.63
N SER A 543 15.46 41.93 -26.72
CA SER A 543 16.92 41.88 -26.69
C SER A 543 17.37 40.47 -26.27
N LYS A 544 18.36 39.87 -26.95
CA LYS A 544 18.93 38.55 -26.55
C LYS A 544 19.34 38.45 -25.07
N SER A 545 19.49 39.58 -24.38
CA SER A 545 19.83 39.65 -22.96
C SER A 545 18.63 39.47 -22.02
N GLU A 546 17.43 39.87 -22.46
CA GLU A 546 16.19 39.71 -21.69
C GLU A 546 15.72 38.25 -21.72
N ASP A 547 15.77 37.60 -22.89
CA ASP A 547 15.42 36.19 -23.05
C ASP A 547 16.26 35.26 -22.13
N ARG A 548 17.55 35.58 -21.93
CA ARG A 548 18.44 34.80 -21.06
C ARG A 548 18.12 35.00 -19.58
N LYS A 549 17.72 36.22 -19.18
CA LYS A 549 17.29 36.51 -17.81
C LYS A 549 15.99 35.77 -17.48
N GLU A 550 15.02 35.83 -18.38
CA GLU A 550 13.73 35.16 -18.22
C GLU A 550 13.90 33.63 -18.20
N TYR A 551 14.76 33.08 -19.06
CA TYR A 551 15.14 31.66 -19.03
C TYR A 551 15.68 31.21 -17.66
N ASN A 552 16.67 31.94 -17.14
CA ASN A 552 17.31 31.62 -15.85
C ASN A 552 16.32 31.71 -14.68
N ILE A 553 15.46 32.74 -14.67
CA ILE A 553 14.38 32.87 -13.67
C ILE A 553 13.39 31.71 -13.81
N GLY A 554 13.07 31.28 -15.03
CA GLY A 554 12.25 30.10 -15.28
C GLY A 554 12.87 28.79 -14.76
N VAL A 555 14.18 28.61 -14.89
CA VAL A 555 14.90 27.45 -14.31
C VAL A 555 14.82 27.48 -12.78
N LEU A 556 15.05 28.64 -12.16
CA LEU A 556 14.90 28.83 -10.72
C LEU A 556 13.47 28.52 -10.25
N ARG A 557 12.45 29.01 -10.96
CA ARG A 557 11.03 28.76 -10.64
C ARG A 557 10.71 27.27 -10.64
N HIS A 558 11.08 26.53 -11.68
CA HIS A 558 10.80 25.09 -11.75
C HIS A 558 11.59 24.30 -10.70
N LEU A 559 12.80 24.74 -10.35
CA LEU A 559 13.53 24.13 -9.23
C LEU A 559 12.84 24.38 -7.88
N GLN A 560 12.27 25.56 -7.66
CA GLN A 560 11.46 25.84 -6.47
C GLN A 560 10.22 24.94 -6.42
N VAL A 561 9.55 24.71 -7.55
CA VAL A 561 8.41 23.79 -7.63
C VAL A 561 8.83 22.37 -7.27
N ILE A 562 9.97 21.89 -7.79
CA ILE A 562 10.53 20.59 -7.42
C ILE A 562 10.80 20.53 -5.92
N PHE A 563 11.50 21.51 -5.36
CA PHE A 563 11.85 21.53 -3.93
C PHE A 563 10.60 21.60 -3.03
N GLY A 564 9.56 22.32 -3.45
CA GLY A 564 8.27 22.36 -2.75
C GLY A 564 7.61 20.98 -2.70
N HIS A 565 7.59 20.26 -3.82
CA HIS A 565 7.05 18.89 -3.88
C HIS A 565 7.92 17.91 -3.08
N LEU A 566 9.25 18.00 -3.14
CA LEU A 566 10.14 17.15 -2.35
C LEU A 566 9.98 17.37 -0.83
N ALA A 567 9.63 18.59 -0.42
CA ALA A 567 9.36 18.93 0.98
C ALA A 567 8.00 18.40 1.46
N ALA A 568 6.92 18.66 0.72
CA ALA A 568 5.56 18.55 1.22
C ALA A 568 4.66 17.52 0.50
N SER A 569 5.09 16.93 -0.63
CA SER A 569 4.28 15.95 -1.36
C SER A 569 4.06 14.67 -0.53
N ARG A 570 2.86 14.11 -0.66
CA ARG A 570 2.44 12.82 -0.11
C ARG A 570 2.64 11.66 -1.10
N LEU A 571 3.03 11.96 -2.34
CA LEU A 571 3.30 10.98 -3.39
C LEU A 571 4.68 10.34 -3.18
N GLN A 572 4.85 9.11 -3.68
CA GLN A 572 6.15 8.42 -3.68
C GLN A 572 7.21 9.21 -4.46
N TYR A 573 6.82 9.80 -5.60
CA TYR A 573 7.70 10.62 -6.44
C TYR A 573 6.95 11.78 -7.09
N TYR A 574 7.69 12.82 -7.47
CA TYR A 574 7.21 13.94 -8.26
C TYR A 574 7.66 13.81 -9.72
N VAL A 575 6.85 14.30 -10.67
CA VAL A 575 7.14 14.30 -12.11
C VAL A 575 7.45 15.74 -12.55
N PRO A 576 8.73 16.11 -12.74
CA PRO A 576 9.13 17.48 -13.01
C PRO A 576 8.97 17.88 -14.49
N ARG A 577 7.75 17.83 -15.03
CA ARG A 577 7.47 18.11 -16.45
C ARG A 577 7.85 19.53 -16.85
N GLY A 578 7.49 20.54 -16.06
CA GLY A 578 7.89 21.92 -16.31
C GLY A 578 9.40 22.12 -16.38
N PHE A 579 10.16 21.44 -15.51
CA PHE A 579 11.63 21.52 -15.55
C PHE A 579 12.20 20.90 -16.83
N TRP A 580 11.68 19.75 -17.28
CA TRP A 580 12.09 19.11 -18.54
C TRP A 580 11.82 19.99 -19.76
N LYS A 581 10.70 20.72 -19.79
CA LYS A 581 10.36 21.65 -20.87
C LYS A 581 11.23 22.91 -20.83
N GLN A 582 11.56 23.39 -19.63
CA GLN A 582 12.30 24.64 -19.45
C GLN A 582 13.81 24.48 -19.67
N PHE A 583 14.42 23.40 -19.17
CA PHE A 583 15.88 23.29 -19.07
C PHE A 583 16.54 23.07 -20.44
N ARG A 584 17.62 23.81 -20.70
CA ARG A 584 18.48 23.72 -21.89
C ARG A 584 19.92 23.50 -21.47
N LEU A 585 20.60 22.57 -22.13
CA LEU A 585 22.01 22.30 -21.89
C LEU A 585 22.83 23.03 -22.97
N TRP A 586 23.66 23.99 -22.55
CA TRP A 586 24.43 24.87 -23.45
C TRP A 586 23.62 25.60 -24.54
N GLY A 587 22.35 25.88 -24.26
CA GLY A 587 21.43 26.59 -25.16
C GLY A 587 20.54 25.68 -26.01
N GLU A 588 20.88 24.40 -26.13
CA GLU A 588 20.09 23.41 -26.87
C GLU A 588 18.99 22.79 -26.00
N PRO A 589 17.79 22.53 -26.56
CA PRO A 589 16.76 21.73 -25.88
C PRO A 589 17.27 20.32 -25.55
N VAL A 590 16.95 19.83 -24.36
CA VAL A 590 17.42 18.51 -23.91
C VAL A 590 16.51 17.39 -24.43
N ASN A 591 17.11 16.36 -25.04
CA ASN A 591 16.41 15.12 -25.36
C ASN A 591 16.35 14.21 -24.12
N LEU A 592 15.16 13.99 -23.56
CA LEU A 592 14.97 13.24 -22.30
C LEU A 592 15.35 11.74 -22.38
N ARG A 593 15.60 11.23 -23.60
CA ARG A 593 16.06 9.86 -23.85
C ARG A 593 17.59 9.75 -23.94
N GLU A 594 18.30 10.86 -23.99
CA GLU A 594 19.77 10.91 -24.04
C GLU A 594 20.36 10.99 -22.63
N GLN A 595 21.44 10.24 -22.42
CA GLN A 595 22.20 10.27 -21.18
C GLN A 595 23.26 11.37 -21.26
N HIS A 596 23.39 12.17 -20.21
CA HIS A 596 24.39 13.22 -20.09
C HIS A 596 25.26 13.02 -18.86
N ASP A 597 26.40 13.72 -18.82
CA ASP A 597 27.24 13.76 -17.64
C ASP A 597 26.54 14.55 -16.51
N ALA A 598 26.36 13.90 -15.35
CA ALA A 598 25.79 14.51 -14.17
C ALA A 598 26.56 15.76 -13.71
N LEU A 599 27.88 15.82 -13.91
CA LEU A 599 28.67 17.01 -13.55
C LEU A 599 28.42 18.18 -14.50
N GLU A 600 28.28 17.89 -15.79
CA GLU A 600 27.97 18.90 -16.80
C GLU A 600 26.61 19.56 -16.51
N PHE A 601 25.61 18.73 -16.20
CA PHE A 601 24.32 19.21 -15.72
C PHE A 601 24.43 20.04 -14.44
N PHE A 602 25.20 19.57 -13.45
CA PHE A 602 25.43 20.28 -12.20
C PHE A 602 26.00 21.69 -12.45
N ASN A 603 27.05 21.82 -13.25
CA ASN A 603 27.65 23.12 -13.55
C ASN A 603 26.68 24.05 -14.28
N SER A 604 26.00 23.55 -15.32
CA SER A 604 25.02 24.34 -16.07
C SER A 604 23.84 24.81 -15.20
N LEU A 605 23.40 23.96 -14.26
CA LEU A 605 22.34 24.30 -13.32
C LEU A 605 22.79 25.36 -12.32
N VAL A 606 23.97 25.18 -11.71
CA VAL A 606 24.53 26.12 -10.72
C VAL A 606 24.69 27.51 -11.32
N ASP A 607 25.26 27.61 -12.53
CA ASP A 607 25.45 28.87 -13.23
C ASP A 607 24.12 29.56 -13.52
N SER A 608 23.12 28.81 -14.02
CA SER A 608 21.80 29.36 -14.33
C SER A 608 21.09 29.90 -13.08
N LEU A 609 21.24 29.22 -11.93
CA LEU A 609 20.65 29.65 -10.66
C LEU A 609 21.33 30.91 -10.10
N ASP A 610 22.66 30.98 -10.12
CA ASP A 610 23.37 32.17 -9.64
C ASP A 610 23.08 33.39 -10.53
N GLU A 611 22.97 33.23 -11.85
CA GLU A 611 22.55 34.30 -12.75
C GLU A 611 21.09 34.73 -12.52
N ALA A 612 20.18 33.79 -12.21
CA ALA A 612 18.80 34.11 -11.83
C ALA A 612 18.74 34.93 -10.54
N LEU A 613 19.50 34.52 -9.52
CA LEU A 613 19.57 35.21 -8.23
C LEU A 613 20.12 36.64 -8.39
N LYS A 614 21.20 36.81 -9.17
CA LYS A 614 21.75 38.13 -9.49
C LYS A 614 20.72 39.01 -10.21
N ALA A 615 19.96 38.45 -11.15
CA ALA A 615 18.93 39.18 -11.88
C ALA A 615 17.79 39.66 -10.96
N LEU A 616 17.49 38.92 -9.88
CA LEU A 616 16.51 39.27 -8.85
C LEU A 616 17.08 40.16 -7.73
N GLY A 617 18.36 40.55 -7.80
CA GLY A 617 19.01 41.39 -6.78
C GLY A 617 19.52 40.63 -5.55
N HIS A 618 19.52 39.30 -5.58
CA HIS A 618 20.06 38.44 -4.54
C HIS A 618 21.53 38.08 -4.83
N PRO A 619 22.34 37.78 -3.80
CA PRO A 619 23.70 37.29 -4.01
C PRO A 619 23.73 35.91 -4.67
N ALA A 620 24.82 35.61 -5.38
CA ALA A 620 25.11 34.28 -5.93
C ALA A 620 25.28 33.24 -4.80
N MET A 621 24.17 32.65 -4.40
CA MET A 621 24.07 31.76 -3.23
C MET A 621 24.86 30.47 -3.45
N LEU A 622 24.79 29.88 -4.64
CA LEU A 622 25.44 28.60 -4.89
C LEU A 622 26.96 28.77 -4.93
N SER A 623 27.47 29.84 -5.55
CA SER A 623 28.88 30.23 -5.46
C SER A 623 29.33 30.49 -4.01
N LYS A 624 28.48 31.02 -3.13
CA LYS A 624 28.83 31.19 -1.70
C LYS A 624 28.90 29.86 -0.93
N VAL A 625 28.02 28.90 -1.25
CA VAL A 625 27.92 27.61 -0.53
C VAL A 625 28.90 26.56 -1.08
N LEU A 626 29.08 26.51 -2.40
CA LEU A 626 29.87 25.50 -3.12
C LEU A 626 31.20 26.04 -3.66
N GLY A 627 31.35 27.36 -3.80
CA GLY A 627 32.50 27.97 -4.46
C GLY A 627 33.72 28.14 -3.56
N GLY A 628 34.83 27.55 -3.98
CA GLY A 628 36.17 27.74 -3.42
C GLY A 628 37.10 28.47 -4.38
N SER A 629 38.35 28.68 -3.97
CA SER A 629 39.40 29.20 -4.85
C SER A 629 40.76 28.55 -4.57
N PHE A 630 41.54 28.37 -5.63
CA PHE A 630 42.93 27.97 -5.62
C PHE A 630 43.85 29.19 -5.69
N ALA A 631 45.06 29.03 -5.18
CA ALA A 631 46.23 29.82 -5.50
C ALA A 631 47.14 29.00 -6.44
N ASP A 632 47.16 29.34 -7.74
CA ASP A 632 48.13 28.79 -8.70
C ASP A 632 49.48 29.45 -8.42
N GLN A 633 50.36 28.68 -7.77
CA GLN A 633 51.68 29.12 -7.36
C GLN A 633 52.74 28.55 -8.28
N LYS A 634 53.58 29.45 -8.81
CA LYS A 634 54.77 29.13 -9.59
C LYS A 634 56.00 29.57 -8.81
N ILE A 635 56.71 28.61 -8.24
CA ILE A 635 57.88 28.83 -7.38
C ILE A 635 59.14 28.51 -8.18
N CYS A 636 59.86 29.55 -8.61
CA CYS A 636 61.09 29.37 -9.38
C CYS A 636 62.21 28.88 -8.45
N GLN A 637 62.90 27.79 -8.80
CA GLN A 637 64.00 27.25 -7.98
C GLN A 637 65.34 27.93 -8.31
N GLY A 638 65.53 28.38 -9.56
CA GLY A 638 66.76 29.04 -10.03
C GLY A 638 66.74 30.57 -9.96
N CYS A 639 65.72 31.19 -9.37
CA CYS A 639 65.63 32.64 -9.13
C CYS A 639 64.63 32.96 -8.00
N PRO A 640 64.71 34.13 -7.32
CA PRO A 640 63.87 34.43 -6.16
C PRO A 640 62.41 34.82 -6.49
N HIS A 641 61.97 34.65 -7.74
CA HIS A 641 60.64 35.09 -8.16
C HIS A 641 59.58 34.00 -7.91
N ARG A 642 58.49 34.41 -7.26
CA ARG A 642 57.26 33.62 -7.07
C ARG A 642 56.11 34.35 -7.74
N TYR A 643 55.27 33.61 -8.46
CA TYR A 643 54.04 34.12 -9.05
C TYR A 643 52.85 33.41 -8.43
N GLU A 644 51.77 34.15 -8.21
CA GLU A 644 50.52 33.63 -7.65
C GLU A 644 49.33 34.24 -8.38
N CYS A 645 48.38 33.40 -8.78
CA CYS A 645 47.10 33.82 -9.36
C CYS A 645 45.96 33.07 -8.66
N GLU A 646 44.84 33.76 -8.44
CA GLU A 646 43.65 33.15 -7.84
C GLU A 646 42.73 32.60 -8.93
N GLU A 647 42.30 31.35 -8.78
CA GLU A 647 41.39 30.66 -9.68
C GLU A 647 40.20 30.07 -8.89
N SER A 648 38.98 30.44 -9.24
CA SER A 648 37.77 29.95 -8.56
C SER A 648 37.37 28.55 -9.04
N PHE A 649 36.77 27.74 -8.17
CA PHE A 649 36.22 26.43 -8.52
C PHE A 649 34.88 26.16 -7.84
N THR A 650 34.00 25.41 -8.49
CA THR A 650 32.77 24.84 -7.91
C THR A 650 32.95 23.38 -7.51
N THR A 651 33.82 22.65 -8.21
CA THR A 651 34.18 21.26 -7.92
C THR A 651 35.70 21.05 -7.93
N LEU A 652 36.20 20.20 -7.03
CA LEU A 652 37.57 19.70 -7.06
C LEU A 652 37.64 18.45 -7.92
N ASN A 653 38.56 18.40 -8.89
CA ASN A 653 38.61 17.32 -9.86
C ASN A 653 39.86 16.45 -9.66
N VAL A 654 39.73 15.36 -8.90
CA VAL A 654 40.86 14.51 -8.48
C VAL A 654 41.15 13.37 -9.48
N ASP A 655 42.43 13.00 -9.60
CA ASP A 655 42.87 11.88 -10.44
C ASP A 655 42.75 10.55 -9.70
N ILE A 656 42.22 9.56 -10.41
CA ILE A 656 41.84 8.23 -9.90
C ILE A 656 42.82 7.15 -10.37
N ARG A 657 43.50 7.35 -11.50
CA ARG A 657 44.29 6.28 -12.13
C ARG A 657 45.61 6.03 -11.43
N ASN A 658 46.20 7.10 -10.89
CA ASN A 658 47.53 7.05 -10.28
C ASN A 658 47.49 6.93 -8.75
N HIS A 659 46.29 6.89 -8.15
CA HIS A 659 46.10 6.94 -6.69
C HIS A 659 45.05 5.92 -6.24
N GLN A 660 45.19 5.39 -5.02
CA GLN A 660 44.25 4.42 -4.46
C GLN A 660 43.22 5.05 -3.51
N ASN A 661 43.47 6.28 -3.06
CA ASN A 661 42.63 6.98 -2.10
C ASN A 661 42.59 8.50 -2.36
N LEU A 662 41.61 9.17 -1.75
CA LEU A 662 41.41 10.61 -1.86
C LEU A 662 42.59 11.44 -1.33
N LEU A 663 43.18 11.05 -0.21
CA LEU A 663 44.23 11.84 0.46
C LEU A 663 45.48 11.97 -0.41
N ASP A 664 45.91 10.87 -1.02
CA ASP A 664 47.06 10.83 -1.93
C ASP A 664 46.80 11.66 -3.19
N SER A 665 45.60 11.55 -3.76
CA SER A 665 45.20 12.34 -4.94
C SER A 665 45.15 13.85 -4.66
N MET A 666 44.80 14.23 -3.43
CA MET A 666 44.80 15.62 -2.98
C MET A 666 46.22 16.13 -2.71
N GLU A 667 47.14 15.26 -2.26
CA GLU A 667 48.55 15.63 -2.07
C GLU A 667 49.23 16.02 -3.39
N GLN A 668 48.79 15.46 -4.52
CA GLN A 668 49.27 15.82 -5.85
C GLN A 668 49.08 17.32 -6.17
N TYR A 669 48.00 17.94 -5.66
CA TYR A 669 47.79 19.39 -5.81
C TYR A 669 48.88 20.22 -5.11
N VAL A 670 49.36 19.75 -3.95
CA VAL A 670 50.39 20.41 -3.14
C VAL A 670 51.78 20.13 -3.70
N LYS A 671 52.06 18.88 -4.10
CA LYS A 671 53.32 18.49 -4.77
C LYS A 671 53.52 19.26 -6.08
N GLY A 672 52.45 19.41 -6.86
CA GLY A 672 52.47 20.08 -8.14
C GLY A 672 53.34 19.38 -9.18
N ASP A 673 53.59 20.08 -10.29
CA ASP A 673 54.42 19.61 -11.39
C ASP A 673 55.72 20.41 -11.46
N LEU A 674 56.84 19.71 -11.67
CA LEU A 674 58.13 20.35 -11.90
C LEU A 674 58.28 20.70 -13.38
N LEU A 675 58.26 22.00 -13.69
CA LEU A 675 58.52 22.54 -15.02
C LEU A 675 60.04 22.66 -15.21
N GLU A 676 60.66 21.66 -15.83
CA GLU A 676 62.11 21.59 -16.02
C GLU A 676 62.57 21.40 -17.48
N GLY A 677 63.85 21.67 -17.74
CA GLY A 677 64.48 21.43 -19.04
C GLY A 677 63.87 22.25 -20.17
N ALA A 678 63.46 21.58 -21.26
CA ALA A 678 62.83 22.25 -22.40
C ALA A 678 61.45 22.87 -22.04
N ASN A 679 60.75 22.28 -21.06
CA ASN A 679 59.45 22.73 -20.56
C ASN A 679 59.57 23.67 -19.34
N ALA A 680 60.78 24.13 -19.01
CA ALA A 680 61.01 25.07 -17.91
C ALA A 680 60.25 26.39 -18.10
N TYR A 681 59.74 26.93 -16.99
CA TYR A 681 58.90 28.12 -16.97
C TYR A 681 59.69 29.36 -17.38
N HIS A 682 59.10 30.20 -18.22
CA HIS A 682 59.70 31.47 -18.60
C HIS A 682 59.41 32.54 -17.53
N CYS A 683 60.42 32.87 -16.73
CA CYS A 683 60.30 33.89 -15.70
C CYS A 683 60.41 35.28 -16.34
N GLU A 684 59.29 36.01 -16.44
CA GLU A 684 59.22 37.33 -17.08
C GLU A 684 60.18 38.35 -16.47
N LYS A 685 60.32 38.36 -15.13
CA LYS A 685 61.25 39.26 -14.43
C LYS A 685 62.73 38.96 -14.71
N CYS A 686 63.09 37.70 -14.94
CA CYS A 686 64.47 37.31 -15.29
C CYS A 686 64.69 37.18 -16.81
N ASN A 687 63.62 37.23 -17.61
CA ASN A 687 63.58 36.96 -19.04
C ASN A 687 64.36 35.70 -19.47
N LYS A 688 64.25 34.62 -18.69
CA LYS A 688 64.90 33.32 -18.96
C LYS A 688 64.03 32.15 -18.52
N LYS A 689 64.26 30.96 -19.09
CA LYS A 689 63.67 29.72 -18.61
C LYS A 689 64.31 29.30 -17.29
N VAL A 690 63.49 28.99 -16.30
CA VAL A 690 63.90 28.61 -14.94
C VAL A 690 63.08 27.42 -14.49
N ASP A 691 63.76 26.42 -13.92
CA ASP A 691 63.08 25.27 -13.33
C ASP A 691 62.14 25.74 -12.22
N THR A 692 60.87 25.38 -12.31
CA THR A 692 59.80 25.99 -11.52
C THR A 692 58.79 24.95 -11.08
N VAL A 693 58.46 24.92 -9.80
CA VAL A 693 57.36 24.09 -9.29
C VAL A 693 56.06 24.85 -9.53
N LYS A 694 55.14 24.26 -10.31
CA LYS A 694 53.77 24.75 -10.47
C LYS A 694 52.86 23.90 -9.59
N ARG A 695 52.23 24.50 -8.58
CA ARG A 695 51.31 23.82 -7.66
C ARG A 695 50.02 24.60 -7.46
N LEU A 696 48.98 23.92 -6.98
CA LEU A 696 47.67 24.50 -6.72
C LEU A 696 47.32 24.29 -5.25
N LEU A 697 47.34 25.36 -4.46
CA LEU A 697 46.94 25.32 -3.05
C LEU A 697 45.53 25.87 -2.88
N ILE A 698 44.75 25.34 -1.94
CA ILE A 698 43.41 25.86 -1.69
C ILE A 698 43.52 27.14 -0.86
N LYS A 699 43.01 28.25 -1.40
CA LYS A 699 42.96 29.55 -0.73
C LYS A 699 41.68 29.71 0.07
N LYS A 700 40.53 29.40 -0.54
CA LYS A 700 39.21 29.47 0.11
C LYS A 700 38.50 28.12 0.07
N LEU A 701 38.11 27.64 1.26
CA LEU A 701 37.34 26.40 1.45
C LEU A 701 35.82 26.70 1.49
N PRO A 702 34.99 26.05 0.64
CA PRO A 702 33.54 26.27 0.62
C PRO A 702 32.82 25.54 1.77
N PRO A 703 31.68 26.03 2.28
CA PRO A 703 30.86 25.32 3.27
C PRO A 703 30.48 23.88 2.85
N VAL A 704 30.17 23.67 1.56
CA VAL A 704 29.96 22.34 0.97
C VAL A 704 30.97 22.16 -0.15
N LEU A 705 31.79 21.12 -0.04
CA LEU A 705 32.83 20.77 -1.01
C LEU A 705 32.35 19.63 -1.89
N ALA A 706 32.22 19.89 -3.19
CA ALA A 706 31.94 18.87 -4.21
C ALA A 706 33.26 18.40 -4.85
N ILE A 707 33.50 17.09 -4.88
CA ILE A 707 34.71 16.48 -5.43
C ILE A 707 34.33 15.52 -6.56
N GLN A 708 34.74 15.83 -7.78
CA GLN A 708 34.63 14.94 -8.94
C GLN A 708 35.78 13.93 -8.93
N LEU A 709 35.42 12.65 -9.02
CA LEU A 709 36.35 11.58 -9.33
C LEU A 709 36.48 11.43 -10.85
N LYS A 710 37.65 11.77 -11.44
CA LYS A 710 37.90 11.72 -12.89
C LYS A 710 37.92 10.29 -13.45
N ARG A 711 36.75 9.66 -13.52
CA ARG A 711 36.56 8.27 -13.98
C ARG A 711 36.25 8.14 -15.46
N PHE A 712 36.00 9.22 -16.18
CA PHE A 712 35.67 9.18 -17.60
C PHE A 712 36.76 9.86 -18.43
N ASP A 713 37.06 9.28 -19.58
CA ASP A 713 38.03 9.79 -20.55
C ASP A 713 37.69 9.24 -21.94
N TYR A 714 38.39 9.71 -22.97
CA TYR A 714 38.18 9.29 -24.35
C TYR A 714 39.29 8.35 -24.81
N ASP A 715 38.93 7.16 -25.27
CA ASP A 715 39.85 6.21 -25.87
C ASP A 715 39.96 6.49 -27.37
N TRP A 716 41.03 7.17 -27.77
CA TRP A 716 41.30 7.52 -29.17
C TRP A 716 41.52 6.31 -30.08
N GLU A 717 41.91 5.14 -29.54
CA GLU A 717 42.06 3.92 -30.36
C GLU A 717 40.70 3.27 -30.65
N ARG A 718 39.76 3.39 -29.71
CA ARG A 718 38.42 2.79 -29.81
C ARG A 718 37.35 3.77 -30.28
N GLU A 719 37.70 5.04 -30.43
CA GLU A 719 36.81 6.14 -30.79
C GLU A 719 35.56 6.22 -29.90
N CYS A 720 35.71 5.85 -28.61
CA CYS A 720 34.59 5.82 -27.67
C CYS A 720 34.99 6.33 -26.29
N ALA A 721 34.02 6.90 -25.57
CA ALA A 721 34.19 7.21 -24.17
C ALA A 721 34.42 5.93 -23.36
N ILE A 722 35.34 5.98 -22.41
CA ILE A 722 35.67 4.87 -21.50
C ILE A 722 35.52 5.28 -20.05
N LYS A 723 35.19 4.30 -19.20
CA LYS A 723 35.05 4.48 -17.76
C LYS A 723 36.12 3.68 -17.01
N PHE A 724 36.89 4.36 -16.19
CA PHE A 724 37.84 3.81 -15.23
C PHE A 724 37.11 3.36 -13.96
N ASN A 725 37.14 2.05 -13.72
CA ASN A 725 36.49 1.40 -12.59
C ASN A 725 37.50 0.98 -11.52
N ASP A 726 38.66 1.63 -11.51
CA ASP A 726 39.76 1.41 -10.58
C ASP A 726 39.30 1.64 -9.13
N TYR A 727 39.95 0.92 -8.21
CA TYR A 727 39.66 1.04 -6.78
C TYR A 727 40.11 2.41 -6.28
N PHE A 728 39.20 3.15 -5.65
CA PHE A 728 39.48 4.45 -5.06
C PHE A 728 38.65 4.64 -3.81
N GLU A 729 39.31 4.72 -2.66
CA GLU A 729 38.66 4.92 -1.36
C GLU A 729 38.65 6.39 -0.94
N PHE A 730 37.62 6.76 -0.16
CA PHE A 730 37.47 8.11 0.37
C PHE A 730 36.92 8.05 1.79
N PRO A 731 37.41 8.91 2.71
CA PRO A 731 37.06 8.81 4.12
C PRO A 731 35.72 9.48 4.43
N ARG A 732 35.07 9.09 5.53
CA ARG A 732 33.84 9.75 6.02
C ARG A 732 34.12 11.14 6.61
N GLU A 733 35.30 11.32 7.18
CA GLU A 733 35.79 12.60 7.68
C GLU A 733 37.05 12.98 6.93
N LEU A 734 37.10 14.21 6.44
CA LEU A 734 38.19 14.71 5.61
C LEU A 734 38.73 15.99 6.22
N ASP A 735 40.03 16.01 6.52
CA ASP A 735 40.72 17.23 6.94
C ASP A 735 41.39 17.87 5.73
N MET A 736 41.01 19.12 5.44
CA MET A 736 41.53 19.85 4.30
C MET A 736 42.70 20.78 4.67
N GLU A 737 43.07 20.91 5.96
CA GLU A 737 44.16 21.81 6.42
C GLU A 737 45.46 21.61 5.60
N PRO A 738 45.95 20.37 5.37
CA PRO A 738 47.22 20.13 4.68
C PRO A 738 47.28 20.64 3.23
N TYR A 739 46.13 20.86 2.60
CA TYR A 739 46.02 21.26 1.20
C TYR A 739 45.77 22.77 1.04
N THR A 740 45.70 23.51 2.15
CA THR A 740 45.46 24.97 2.15
C THR A 740 46.74 25.78 2.12
N VAL A 741 46.66 27.02 1.63
CA VAL A 741 47.79 27.98 1.67
C VAL A 741 48.35 28.14 3.08
N ALA A 742 47.47 28.27 4.09
CA ALA A 742 47.87 28.44 5.49
C ALA A 742 48.50 27.16 6.07
N GLY A 743 47.94 25.99 5.78
CA GLY A 743 48.48 24.71 6.25
C GLY A 743 49.85 24.39 5.65
N VAL A 744 50.04 24.65 4.35
CA VAL A 744 51.34 24.48 3.69
C VAL A 744 52.38 25.47 4.19
N ALA A 745 52.02 26.74 4.39
CA ALA A 745 52.94 27.74 4.96
C ALA A 745 53.42 27.33 6.38
N LYS A 746 52.53 26.75 7.18
CA LYS A 746 52.83 26.22 8.52
C LYS A 746 53.78 25.01 8.47
N LEU A 747 53.69 24.18 7.43
CA LEU A 747 54.58 23.02 7.21
C LEU A 747 55.94 23.44 6.63
N GLU A 748 55.98 24.47 5.79
CA GLU A 748 57.20 25.00 5.17
C GLU A 748 58.04 25.86 6.12
N GLY A 749 57.53 26.16 7.32
CA GLY A 749 58.26 26.88 8.38
C GLY A 749 58.44 28.36 8.10
N ASP A 750 57.59 28.95 7.25
CA ASP A 750 57.55 30.40 7.05
C ASP A 750 56.98 31.05 8.33
N ASP A 751 57.88 31.48 9.22
CA ASP A 751 57.62 32.58 10.15
C ASP A 751 57.27 33.81 9.30
N VAL A 752 56.00 33.98 8.97
CA VAL A 752 55.48 35.25 8.46
C VAL A 752 55.57 36.24 9.61
N ASN A 753 56.74 36.88 9.73
CA ASN A 753 56.95 38.01 10.60
C ASN A 753 55.99 39.13 10.15
N PRO A 754 55.03 39.61 10.98
CA PRO A 754 53.99 40.56 10.57
C PRO A 754 54.49 41.97 10.18
N GLU A 755 55.79 42.19 10.04
CA GLU A 755 56.38 43.55 9.92
C GLU A 755 56.92 43.91 8.52
N ASN A 756 56.92 43.03 7.53
CA ASN A 756 57.46 43.35 6.20
C ASN A 756 56.43 43.67 5.10
N GLN A 757 55.16 43.90 5.45
CA GLN A 757 54.22 44.60 4.56
C GLN A 757 54.14 46.08 4.92
N VAL A 758 55.22 46.81 4.67
CA VAL A 758 55.12 48.27 4.48
C VAL A 758 55.26 48.54 2.99
N ILE A 759 54.29 49.32 2.48
CA ILE A 759 54.19 49.95 1.14
C ILE A 759 53.37 49.17 0.09
N GLN A 760 52.03 49.11 0.25
CA GLN A 760 51.08 49.97 -0.48
C GLN A 760 49.62 49.69 -0.03
N GLN A 761 48.94 50.77 0.35
CA GLN A 761 47.63 50.79 1.03
C GLN A 761 46.44 50.73 0.05
N ASN A 762 45.39 49.99 0.43
CA ASN A 762 43.99 50.46 0.59
C ASN A 762 42.98 49.34 0.28
N GLU A 763 42.45 48.68 1.31
CA GLU A 763 41.06 48.19 1.47
C GLU A 763 40.96 47.59 2.91
N PRO A 764 39.96 47.94 3.74
CA PRO A 764 39.84 47.43 5.10
C PRO A 764 39.13 46.08 5.11
N SER A 765 39.87 44.96 5.09
CA SER A 765 39.28 43.64 5.35
C SER A 765 39.36 43.31 6.85
N GLU A 766 38.21 43.19 7.51
CA GLU A 766 38.08 42.70 8.88
C GLU A 766 38.72 41.30 9.05
N PRO A 767 39.30 40.99 10.23
CA PRO A 767 39.90 39.68 10.49
C PRO A 767 38.80 38.63 10.73
N THR A 768 38.42 37.87 9.70
CA THR A 768 37.54 36.71 9.85
C THR A 768 38.23 35.62 10.70
N PRO A 769 37.55 35.01 11.69
CA PRO A 769 38.11 33.93 12.50
C PRO A 769 38.45 32.70 11.65
N PRO A 770 39.46 31.89 12.03
CA PRO A 770 39.86 30.72 11.27
C PRO A 770 38.71 29.69 11.25
N GLY A 771 38.03 29.57 10.11
CA GLY A 771 36.98 28.58 9.90
C GLY A 771 37.54 27.15 9.98
N SER A 772 36.70 26.19 10.35
CA SER A 772 37.10 24.78 10.49
C SER A 772 37.56 24.22 9.14
N SER A 773 38.69 23.51 9.11
CA SER A 773 39.20 22.79 7.93
C SER A 773 38.61 21.38 7.77
N LYS A 774 37.82 20.92 8.74
CA LYS A 774 37.31 19.55 8.81
C LYS A 774 35.95 19.44 8.12
N TYR A 775 35.79 18.37 7.35
CA TYR A 775 34.59 18.05 6.60
C TYR A 775 34.06 16.67 6.93
N ARG A 776 32.74 16.52 6.80
CA ARG A 776 32.02 15.25 6.93
C ARG A 776 31.35 14.90 5.59
N LEU A 777 31.47 13.65 5.18
CA LEU A 777 30.79 13.13 3.99
C LEU A 777 29.27 13.13 4.22
N VAL A 778 28.54 13.83 3.34
CA VAL A 778 27.07 13.94 3.41
C VAL A 778 26.36 13.35 2.21
N GLY A 779 27.07 13.11 1.10
CA GLY A 779 26.51 12.36 -0.01
C GLY A 779 27.52 11.86 -1.02
N VAL A 780 27.10 10.83 -1.76
CA VAL A 780 27.87 10.14 -2.79
C VAL A 780 26.97 9.94 -4.00
N LEU A 781 27.27 10.63 -5.08
CA LEU A 781 26.63 10.42 -6.38
C LEU A 781 27.38 9.29 -7.10
N VAL A 782 26.66 8.22 -7.39
CA VAL A 782 27.20 6.99 -7.99
C VAL A 782 26.77 6.90 -9.44
N HIS A 783 27.70 6.46 -10.29
CA HIS A 783 27.41 6.11 -11.66
C HIS A 783 27.58 4.60 -11.84
N SER A 784 26.60 3.93 -12.44
CA SER A 784 26.60 2.49 -12.73
C SER A 784 26.42 2.24 -14.22
N GLY A 785 27.40 1.61 -14.87
CA GLY A 785 27.30 1.24 -16.28
C GLY A 785 28.49 1.68 -17.12
N GLN A 786 28.23 1.90 -18.41
CA GLN A 786 29.22 2.25 -19.44
C GLN A 786 29.45 3.77 -19.48
N ALA A 787 30.43 4.25 -20.24
CA ALA A 787 30.70 5.69 -20.29
C ALA A 787 29.62 6.47 -21.05
N SER A 788 29.17 5.95 -22.20
CA SER A 788 28.16 6.59 -23.06
C SER A 788 26.72 6.34 -22.64
N GLY A 789 26.51 5.62 -21.54
CA GLY A 789 25.19 5.23 -21.07
C GLY A 789 25.31 4.46 -19.76
N GLY A 790 24.32 4.55 -18.91
CA GLY A 790 24.41 4.02 -17.56
C GLY A 790 23.29 4.57 -16.73
N HIS A 791 23.46 4.52 -15.42
CA HIS A 791 22.47 4.94 -14.46
C HIS A 791 23.11 5.69 -13.30
N TYR A 792 22.54 6.82 -12.94
CA TYR A 792 22.98 7.66 -11.82
C TYR A 792 22.00 7.56 -10.65
N TYR A 793 22.53 7.50 -9.43
CA TYR A 793 21.75 7.55 -8.19
C TYR A 793 22.60 8.13 -7.05
N SER A 794 21.96 8.61 -5.99
CA SER A 794 22.64 9.32 -4.89
C SER A 794 22.42 8.65 -3.55
N TYR A 795 23.49 8.42 -2.80
CA TYR A 795 23.43 8.08 -1.38
C TYR A 795 23.56 9.36 -0.56
N ILE A 796 22.62 9.63 0.34
CA ILE A 796 22.59 10.89 1.10
C ILE A 796 22.29 10.61 2.57
N ILE A 797 23.01 11.30 3.45
CA ILE A 797 22.79 11.23 4.89
C ILE A 797 21.61 12.12 5.32
N GLN A 798 20.74 11.61 6.19
CA GLN A 798 19.71 12.41 6.83
C GLN A 798 20.32 13.19 8.00
N ARG A 799 20.20 14.52 7.96
CA ARG A 799 20.65 15.42 9.04
C ARG A 799 19.54 15.55 10.09
N ASN A 800 19.52 14.71 11.11
CA ASN A 800 18.58 14.83 12.23
C ASN A 800 19.23 15.60 13.39
N GLY A 801 18.62 16.71 13.80
CA GLY A 801 19.10 17.59 14.87
C GLY A 801 18.50 17.31 16.26
N GLY A 802 17.89 16.14 16.51
CA GLY A 802 17.21 15.84 17.76
C GLY A 802 17.25 14.36 18.17
N ASP A 803 17.44 14.14 19.47
CA ASP A 803 17.24 12.91 20.25
C ASP A 803 17.92 11.63 19.78
N GLY A 804 19.22 11.49 20.04
CA GLY A 804 19.90 10.19 20.24
C GLY A 804 19.86 9.17 19.10
N GLU A 805 19.20 9.46 17.97
CA GLU A 805 19.09 8.57 16.82
C GLU A 805 20.32 8.73 15.91
N LYS A 806 20.89 7.59 15.50
CA LYS A 806 22.03 7.53 14.58
C LYS A 806 21.68 8.21 13.26
N ASN A 807 22.63 8.95 12.67
CA ASN A 807 22.51 9.47 11.31
C ASN A 807 22.27 8.30 10.34
N ARG A 808 21.16 8.32 9.60
CA ARG A 808 20.79 7.26 8.67
C ARG A 808 21.09 7.66 7.23
N TRP A 809 21.38 6.66 6.40
CA TRP A 809 21.65 6.84 4.99
C TRP A 809 20.47 6.37 4.14
N TYR A 810 20.17 7.13 3.10
CA TYR A 810 19.13 6.82 2.13
C TYR A 810 19.72 6.78 0.73
N LYS A 811 19.24 5.83 -0.08
CA LYS A 811 19.51 5.73 -1.51
C LYS A 811 18.36 6.37 -2.27
N PHE A 812 18.67 7.40 -3.05
CA PHE A 812 17.77 8.11 -3.94
C PHE A 812 18.00 7.59 -5.36
N ASP A 813 17.10 6.71 -5.82
CA ASP A 813 17.18 6.01 -7.10
C ASP A 813 15.93 6.34 -7.92
N ASP A 814 15.97 7.49 -8.59
CA ASP A 814 14.82 8.09 -9.29
C ASP A 814 13.58 8.18 -8.38
N GLY A 815 12.50 7.46 -8.73
CA GLY A 815 11.23 7.47 -8.03
C GLY A 815 11.26 6.72 -6.69
N ASP A 816 12.30 5.91 -6.47
CA ASP A 816 12.42 5.07 -5.29
C ASP A 816 13.46 5.64 -4.32
N VAL A 817 13.01 5.95 -3.09
CA VAL A 817 13.91 6.32 -1.99
C VAL A 817 13.86 5.25 -0.91
N THR A 818 14.99 4.60 -0.68
CA THR A 818 15.09 3.44 0.24
C THR A 818 16.16 3.66 1.29
N GLU A 819 15.93 3.19 2.51
CA GLU A 819 16.96 3.12 3.56
C GLU A 819 18.09 2.18 3.12
N CYS A 820 19.35 2.52 3.46
CA CYS A 820 20.52 1.74 3.08
C CYS A 820 21.57 1.72 4.19
N LYS A 821 22.41 0.68 4.19
CA LYS A 821 23.43 0.46 5.23
C LYS A 821 24.76 1.10 4.90
N MET A 822 24.74 2.32 4.37
CA MET A 822 25.98 3.05 4.05
C MET A 822 26.73 3.52 5.30
N ASP A 823 26.18 3.30 6.50
CA ASP A 823 26.89 3.39 7.78
C ASP A 823 27.89 2.23 7.99
N ASP A 824 27.65 1.08 7.36
CA ASP A 824 28.58 -0.05 7.32
C ASP A 824 29.75 0.24 6.35
N GLU A 825 30.97 -0.07 6.77
CA GLU A 825 32.17 0.13 5.96
C GLU A 825 32.24 -0.85 4.79
N GLU A 826 31.76 -2.08 4.98
CA GLU A 826 31.78 -3.09 3.92
C GLU A 826 30.82 -2.72 2.78
N GLU A 827 29.63 -2.23 3.12
CA GLU A 827 28.65 -1.75 2.14
C GLU A 827 29.17 -0.52 1.39
N MET A 828 29.72 0.48 2.09
CA MET A 828 30.34 1.66 1.47
C MET A 828 31.41 1.26 0.45
N LYS A 829 32.30 0.34 0.83
CA LYS A 829 33.35 -0.18 -0.04
C LYS A 829 32.78 -0.89 -1.27
N ASN A 830 31.80 -1.78 -1.08
CA ASN A 830 31.22 -2.57 -2.15
C ASN A 830 30.38 -1.75 -3.13
N GLN A 831 29.72 -0.70 -2.67
CA GLN A 831 28.85 0.14 -3.50
C GLN A 831 29.60 1.29 -4.18
N CYS A 832 30.69 1.81 -3.59
CA CYS A 832 31.24 3.10 -4.02
C CYS A 832 32.72 3.09 -4.46
N PHE A 833 33.57 2.22 -3.92
CA PHE A 833 35.02 2.33 -4.15
C PHE A 833 35.47 1.76 -5.50
N GLY A 834 34.67 0.89 -6.11
CA GLY A 834 35.00 0.26 -7.38
C GLY A 834 35.99 -0.90 -7.24
N GLY A 835 36.89 -1.04 -8.22
CA GLY A 835 37.89 -2.10 -8.27
C GLY A 835 37.36 -3.43 -8.81
N GLU A 836 38.21 -4.44 -8.73
CA GLU A 836 37.94 -5.78 -9.24
C GLU A 836 37.62 -6.75 -8.09
N TYR A 837 36.78 -7.74 -8.36
CA TYR A 837 36.44 -8.80 -7.42
C TYR A 837 36.27 -10.13 -8.12
N MET A 838 36.32 -11.22 -7.35
CA MET A 838 36.07 -12.55 -7.87
C MET A 838 34.57 -12.88 -7.70
N GLY A 839 33.82 -12.82 -8.80
CA GLY A 839 32.39 -13.11 -8.81
C GLY A 839 32.12 -14.60 -9.01
N GLU A 840 31.19 -15.14 -8.22
CA GLU A 840 30.66 -16.49 -8.41
C GLU A 840 29.61 -16.50 -9.52
N VAL A 841 29.94 -17.10 -10.66
CA VAL A 841 29.04 -17.24 -11.80
C VAL A 841 28.50 -18.66 -11.83
N PHE A 842 27.18 -18.77 -11.65
CA PHE A 842 26.43 -20.02 -11.75
C PHE A 842 25.90 -20.21 -13.18
N ASP A 843 26.02 -21.42 -13.71
CA ASP A 843 25.36 -21.81 -14.97
C ASP A 843 23.82 -21.81 -14.82
N HIS A 844 23.09 -21.80 -15.94
CA HIS A 844 21.62 -21.70 -16.02
C HIS A 844 20.87 -22.83 -15.29
N MET A 845 21.56 -23.93 -14.98
CA MET A 845 21.04 -25.04 -14.18
C MET A 845 21.57 -25.10 -12.74
N MET A 846 22.33 -24.10 -12.27
CA MET A 846 23.04 -24.06 -10.98
C MET A 846 23.98 -25.25 -10.72
N LYS A 847 24.34 -26.03 -11.76
CA LYS A 847 25.15 -27.25 -11.66
C LYS A 847 26.66 -27.00 -11.63
N ARG A 848 27.11 -25.84 -12.08
CA ARG A 848 28.54 -25.50 -12.15
C ARG A 848 28.77 -24.10 -11.60
N MET A 849 29.67 -24.01 -10.64
CA MET A 849 30.16 -22.76 -10.06
C MET A 849 31.51 -22.43 -10.70
N SER A 850 31.67 -21.20 -11.19
CA SER A 850 32.94 -20.71 -11.71
C SER A 850 33.28 -19.34 -11.11
N TYR A 851 34.52 -19.18 -10.70
CA TYR A 851 35.07 -17.90 -10.24
C TYR A 851 35.54 -17.11 -11.45
N ARG A 852 34.96 -15.93 -11.69
CA ARG A 852 35.39 -15.02 -12.75
C ARG A 852 35.75 -13.66 -12.17
N ARG A 853 36.87 -13.12 -12.62
CA ARG A 853 37.28 -11.75 -12.29
C ARG A 853 36.29 -10.78 -12.95
N GLN A 854 35.61 -10.00 -12.14
CA GLN A 854 34.61 -9.00 -12.54
C GLN A 854 35.04 -7.62 -12.03
N LYS A 855 34.57 -6.57 -12.70
CA LYS A 855 34.81 -5.18 -12.29
C LYS A 855 33.55 -4.67 -11.60
N ARG A 856 33.68 -3.80 -10.60
CA ARG A 856 32.53 -3.06 -10.07
C ARG A 856 32.28 -1.85 -10.95
N TRP A 857 31.32 -1.98 -11.88
CA TRP A 857 30.96 -0.89 -12.81
C TRP A 857 30.09 0.19 -12.17
N TRP A 858 29.63 -0.03 -10.93
CA TRP A 858 29.01 0.94 -10.04
C TRP A 858 30.08 1.47 -9.07
N ASN A 859 30.29 2.78 -9.09
CA ASN A 859 31.27 3.45 -8.22
C ASN A 859 30.96 4.94 -8.10
N ALA A 860 31.48 5.55 -7.04
CA ALA A 860 31.34 6.96 -6.77
C ALA A 860 31.90 7.79 -7.94
N TYR A 861 31.16 8.84 -8.28
CA TYR A 861 31.55 9.80 -9.30
C TYR A 861 31.70 11.21 -8.73
N ILE A 862 30.76 11.67 -7.90
CA ILE A 862 30.87 12.97 -7.21
C ILE A 862 30.66 12.75 -5.70
N LEU A 863 31.56 13.27 -4.88
CA LEU A 863 31.49 13.24 -3.42
C LEU A 863 31.07 14.62 -2.90
N PHE A 864 30.19 14.64 -1.90
CA PHE A 864 29.73 15.86 -1.25
C PHE A 864 30.14 15.85 0.23
N TYR A 865 30.99 16.80 0.60
CA TYR A 865 31.51 16.99 1.94
C TYR A 865 30.97 18.29 2.53
N GLU A 866 30.52 18.28 3.78
CA GLU A 866 30.01 19.44 4.51
C GLU A 866 30.96 19.82 5.64
N ARG A 867 31.31 21.11 5.74
CA ARG A 867 32.27 21.63 6.73
C ARG A 867 31.66 21.60 8.13
N MET A 868 32.43 21.18 9.14
CA MET A 868 31.90 20.92 10.49
C MET A 868 31.38 22.17 11.24
N ASP A 869 31.87 23.36 10.89
CA ASP A 869 31.46 24.65 11.44
C ASP A 869 30.16 25.20 10.83
N SER A 870 29.65 24.59 9.74
CA SER A 870 28.37 24.98 9.13
C SER A 870 27.15 24.73 10.02
N LEU A 871 27.34 24.05 11.16
CA LEU A 871 26.33 23.78 12.18
C LEU A 871 26.14 24.92 13.20
N ASP A 872 27.03 25.91 13.23
CA ASP A 872 26.92 27.03 14.17
C ASP A 872 25.84 28.02 13.74
N LYS A 873 24.90 28.28 14.68
CA LYS A 873 23.74 29.18 14.53
C LYS A 873 24.10 30.64 14.22
N ASP A 874 25.39 30.99 14.25
CA ASP A 874 25.91 32.35 14.14
C ASP A 874 26.49 32.72 12.76
N SER A 875 26.44 31.83 11.75
CA SER A 875 26.86 32.18 10.39
C SER A 875 25.98 33.31 9.80
N GLU A 876 26.58 34.35 9.23
CA GLU A 876 25.89 35.44 8.49
C GLU A 876 24.87 34.91 7.47
N LEU A 877 25.13 33.72 6.91
CA LEU A 877 24.25 33.06 5.94
C LEU A 877 22.97 32.53 6.62
N VAL A 878 23.06 32.04 7.86
CA VAL A 878 21.92 31.65 8.71
C VAL A 878 21.17 32.90 9.19
N LYS A 879 21.87 34.00 9.49
CA LYS A 879 21.25 35.30 9.79
C LYS A 879 20.47 35.85 8.59
N TYR A 880 21.05 35.85 7.39
CA TYR A 880 20.38 36.28 6.15
C TYR A 880 19.16 35.40 5.83
N ILE A 881 19.26 34.08 5.98
CA ILE A 881 18.11 33.16 5.84
C ILE A 881 17.05 33.45 6.92
N SER A 882 17.48 33.72 8.16
CA SER A 882 16.57 34.03 9.29
C SER A 882 15.84 35.37 9.08
N GLU A 883 16.54 36.38 8.57
CA GLU A 883 16.03 37.72 8.24
C GLU A 883 15.04 37.66 7.07
N LEU A 884 15.25 36.78 6.08
CA LEU A 884 14.28 36.50 5.01
C LEU A 884 13.02 35.75 5.51
N THR A 885 13.11 35.01 6.62
CA THR A 885 12.01 34.15 7.08
C THR A 885 10.92 34.80 7.95
N ILE A 886 11.04 36.08 8.38
CA ILE A 886 10.12 36.84 9.25
C ILE A 886 8.96 36.01 9.84
N SER A 887 9.13 35.59 11.10
CA SER A 887 8.12 35.18 12.11
C SER A 887 8.41 33.83 12.76
N SER A 888 8.45 33.87 14.09
CA SER A 888 8.67 32.76 15.00
C SER A 888 7.44 31.84 15.08
N THR A 889 7.44 30.69 14.40
CA THR A 889 6.55 29.55 14.72
C THR A 889 7.13 28.24 14.15
N LYS A 890 7.38 27.26 15.03
CA LYS A 890 7.85 25.86 14.80
C LYS A 890 9.16 25.69 13.97
N PRO A 891 10.30 25.30 14.59
CA PRO A 891 11.62 25.23 13.94
C PRO A 891 11.83 24.12 12.87
N HIS A 892 10.77 23.46 12.38
CA HIS A 892 10.87 22.30 11.49
C HIS A 892 9.97 22.38 10.23
N GLN A 893 9.26 23.49 10.00
CA GLN A 893 8.43 23.64 8.80
C GLN A 893 9.18 24.44 7.73
N VAL A 894 9.42 23.81 6.57
CA VAL A 894 10.08 24.45 5.43
C VAL A 894 9.12 25.51 4.85
N LYS A 895 9.49 26.78 4.91
CA LYS A 895 8.74 27.90 4.30
C LYS A 895 8.95 27.86 2.78
N MET A 896 7.87 28.05 2.01
CA MET A 896 7.89 28.10 0.55
C MET A 896 6.90 29.15 0.04
N PRO A 897 7.00 29.60 -1.23
CA PRO A 897 6.07 30.58 -1.79
C PRO A 897 4.63 30.03 -1.83
N GLY A 898 3.64 30.86 -1.49
CA GLY A 898 2.24 30.43 -1.32
C GLY A 898 1.61 29.80 -2.56
N VAL A 899 2.04 30.21 -3.76
CA VAL A 899 1.57 29.61 -5.04
C VAL A 899 2.05 28.15 -5.16
N ILE A 900 3.31 27.88 -4.80
CA ILE A 900 3.89 26.54 -4.82
C ILE A 900 3.24 25.68 -3.72
N GLU A 901 3.06 26.22 -2.52
CA GLU A 901 2.36 25.53 -1.43
C GLU A 901 0.93 25.15 -1.86
N CYS A 902 0.20 26.07 -2.50
CA CYS A 902 -1.14 25.81 -3.01
C CYS A 902 -1.13 24.70 -4.08
N SER A 903 -0.17 24.75 -5.02
CA SER A 903 0.00 23.72 -6.05
C SER A 903 0.27 22.33 -5.45
N VAL A 904 1.21 22.22 -4.51
CA VAL A 904 1.54 20.95 -3.84
C VAL A 904 0.33 20.44 -3.06
N ARG A 905 -0.40 21.34 -2.39
CA ARG A 905 -1.62 20.99 -1.66
C ARG A 905 -2.73 20.49 -2.58
N LYS A 906 -2.93 21.14 -3.74
CA LYS A 906 -3.88 20.71 -4.78
C LYS A 906 -3.57 19.29 -5.25
N GLN A 907 -2.30 19.01 -5.58
CA GLN A 907 -1.85 17.67 -5.98
C GLN A 907 -2.03 16.63 -4.85
N ASN A 908 -1.68 16.99 -3.62
CA ASN A 908 -1.86 16.11 -2.47
C ASN A 908 -3.34 15.76 -2.24
N VAL A 909 -4.25 16.73 -2.36
CA VAL A 909 -5.69 16.50 -2.20
C VAL A 909 -6.22 15.59 -3.31
N GLN A 910 -5.87 15.85 -4.57
CA GLN A 910 -6.28 14.99 -5.69
C GLN A 910 -5.73 13.57 -5.56
N PHE A 911 -4.45 13.42 -5.18
CA PHE A 911 -3.84 12.12 -4.94
C PHE A 911 -4.53 11.37 -3.80
N MET A 912 -4.80 12.03 -2.68
CA MET A 912 -5.48 11.41 -1.54
C MET A 912 -6.92 11.02 -1.87
N HIS A 913 -7.64 11.86 -2.62
CA HIS A 913 -8.98 11.56 -3.14
C HIS A 913 -8.98 10.28 -3.99
N ASN A 914 -8.12 10.23 -5.01
CA ASN A 914 -7.99 9.06 -5.87
C ASN A 914 -7.55 7.82 -5.08
N ARG A 915 -6.53 7.95 -4.23
CA ARG A 915 -6.00 6.85 -3.41
C ARG A 915 -7.08 6.19 -2.54
N MET A 916 -7.97 6.98 -1.94
CA MET A 916 -9.05 6.44 -1.10
C MET A 916 -10.02 5.58 -1.92
N GLN A 917 -10.41 6.01 -3.12
CA GLN A 917 -11.29 5.24 -3.99
C GLN A 917 -10.70 3.88 -4.39
N TYR A 918 -9.37 3.81 -4.59
CA TYR A 918 -8.65 2.59 -4.98
C TYR A 918 -8.04 1.80 -3.80
N SER A 919 -8.44 2.12 -2.58
CA SER A 919 -7.97 1.42 -1.38
C SER A 919 -8.73 0.10 -1.14
N LEU A 920 -8.07 -0.89 -0.53
CA LEU A 920 -8.72 -2.17 -0.17
C LEU A 920 -9.85 -1.94 0.84
N GLU A 921 -9.63 -1.01 1.76
CA GLU A 921 -10.56 -0.60 2.80
C GLU A 921 -11.87 -0.06 2.19
N TYR A 922 -11.78 0.79 1.16
CA TYR A 922 -12.95 1.32 0.45
C TYR A 922 -13.72 0.22 -0.30
N PHE A 923 -13.02 -0.70 -0.97
CA PHE A 923 -13.67 -1.82 -1.66
C PHE A 923 -14.42 -2.73 -0.68
N GLN A 924 -13.82 -3.04 0.47
CA GLN A 924 -14.49 -3.79 1.53
C GLN A 924 -15.67 -3.03 2.13
N PHE A 925 -15.53 -1.71 2.32
CA PHE A 925 -16.60 -0.84 2.79
C PHE A 925 -17.80 -0.84 1.83
N ILE A 926 -17.59 -0.65 0.52
CA ILE A 926 -18.67 -0.69 -0.46
C ILE A 926 -19.36 -2.07 -0.42
N LYS A 927 -18.60 -3.17 -0.43
CA LYS A 927 -19.19 -4.52 -0.33
C LYS A 927 -20.04 -4.68 0.94
N LYS A 928 -19.51 -4.28 2.11
CA LYS A 928 -20.24 -4.33 3.40
C LYS A 928 -21.51 -3.48 3.35
N LEU A 929 -21.44 -2.24 2.82
CA LEU A 929 -22.57 -1.32 2.70
C LEU A 929 -23.68 -1.88 1.80
N LEU A 930 -23.32 -2.56 0.70
CA LEU A 930 -24.30 -3.22 -0.18
C LEU A 930 -25.04 -4.37 0.52
N THR A 931 -24.34 -5.14 1.36
CA THR A 931 -24.88 -6.37 1.98
C THR A 931 -25.40 -6.20 3.40
N CYS A 932 -25.21 -5.03 4.03
CA CYS A 932 -25.50 -4.83 5.46
C CYS A 932 -26.97 -5.00 5.82
N ASN A 933 -27.87 -4.83 4.85
CA ASN A 933 -29.31 -4.97 5.03
C ASN A 933 -29.87 -6.30 4.49
N SER A 934 -29.01 -7.28 4.15
CA SER A 934 -29.41 -8.58 3.59
C SER A 934 -30.50 -9.31 4.39
N VAL A 935 -30.50 -9.18 5.72
CA VAL A 935 -31.52 -9.77 6.60
C VAL A 935 -32.93 -9.22 6.29
N TYR A 936 -33.04 -7.95 5.92
CA TYR A 936 -34.31 -7.29 5.59
C TYR A 936 -34.75 -7.54 4.13
N LEU A 937 -33.89 -8.11 3.30
CA LEU A 937 -34.15 -8.35 1.87
C LEU A 937 -34.74 -9.73 1.58
N ASN A 938 -35.01 -10.54 2.62
CA ASN A 938 -35.76 -11.78 2.48
C ASN A 938 -37.25 -11.51 2.76
N PRO A 939 -38.17 -11.98 1.90
CA PRO A 939 -39.59 -11.83 2.14
C PRO A 939 -40.01 -12.58 3.42
N PRO A 940 -40.96 -12.03 4.21
CA PRO A 940 -41.51 -12.73 5.37
C PRO A 940 -42.13 -14.08 4.99
N PRO A 941 -42.17 -15.08 5.90
CA PRO A 941 -42.80 -16.36 5.62
C PRO A 941 -44.28 -16.18 5.20
N GLY A 942 -44.61 -16.58 3.97
CA GLY A 942 -45.98 -16.49 3.42
C GLY A 942 -46.30 -15.24 2.59
N GLN A 943 -45.31 -14.39 2.26
CA GLN A 943 -45.47 -13.29 1.30
C GLN A 943 -44.52 -13.45 0.11
N ASP A 944 -45.02 -13.21 -1.12
CA ASP A 944 -44.24 -13.30 -2.36
C ASP A 944 -43.57 -11.96 -2.76
N HIS A 945 -43.74 -10.90 -1.97
CA HIS A 945 -43.27 -9.55 -2.27
C HIS A 945 -42.48 -8.94 -1.12
N LEU A 946 -41.50 -8.09 -1.47
CA LEU A 946 -40.73 -7.32 -0.49
C LEU A 946 -41.58 -6.19 0.12
N LEU A 947 -41.28 -5.82 1.36
CA LEU A 947 -41.79 -4.58 1.96
C LEU A 947 -41.28 -3.37 1.16
N PRO A 948 -42.07 -2.28 1.03
CA PRO A 948 -41.66 -1.08 0.27
C PRO A 948 -40.30 -0.51 0.71
N GLU A 949 -40.04 -0.49 2.03
CA GLU A 949 -38.77 -0.02 2.58
C GLU A 949 -37.60 -0.94 2.22
N ALA A 950 -37.83 -2.26 2.20
CA ALA A 950 -36.82 -3.24 1.78
C ALA A 950 -36.53 -3.16 0.28
N GLU A 951 -37.54 -2.89 -0.55
CA GLU A 951 -37.36 -2.63 -1.98
C GLU A 951 -36.57 -1.33 -2.21
N GLU A 952 -36.83 -0.27 -1.45
CA GLU A 952 -36.06 0.98 -1.54
C GLU A 952 -34.58 0.77 -1.15
N ILE A 953 -34.31 0.00 -0.09
CA ILE A 953 -32.94 -0.41 0.28
C ILE A 953 -32.28 -1.14 -0.88
N ALA A 954 -32.95 -2.14 -1.46
CA ALA A 954 -32.41 -2.91 -2.58
C ALA A 954 -32.11 -2.03 -3.79
N MET A 955 -32.99 -1.07 -4.09
CA MET A 955 -32.81 -0.11 -5.18
C MET A 955 -31.59 0.79 -4.95
N ILE A 956 -31.48 1.44 -3.80
CA ILE A 956 -30.36 2.34 -3.47
C ILE A 956 -29.02 1.58 -3.51
N SER A 957 -28.97 0.39 -2.91
CA SER A 957 -27.78 -0.46 -2.96
C SER A 957 -27.45 -0.91 -4.38
N ALA A 958 -28.43 -1.29 -5.20
CA ALA A 958 -28.20 -1.70 -6.58
C ALA A 958 -27.67 -0.54 -7.44
N GLN A 959 -28.15 0.69 -7.20
CA GLN A 959 -27.64 1.90 -7.84
C GLN A 959 -26.16 2.16 -7.51
N LEU A 960 -25.79 2.08 -6.23
CA LEU A 960 -24.40 2.21 -5.81
C LEU A 960 -23.52 1.12 -6.42
N ALA A 961 -23.96 -0.14 -6.34
CA ALA A 961 -23.21 -1.28 -6.87
C ALA A 961 -22.96 -1.13 -8.37
N ALA A 962 -23.99 -0.71 -9.12
CA ALA A 962 -23.89 -0.49 -10.56
C ALA A 962 -22.89 0.63 -10.89
N ARG A 963 -22.99 1.79 -10.21
CA ARG A 963 -22.04 2.89 -10.42
C ARG A 963 -20.62 2.42 -10.16
N PHE A 964 -20.37 1.90 -8.96
CA PHE A 964 -19.04 1.47 -8.54
C PHE A 964 -18.43 0.38 -9.43
N LEU A 965 -19.17 -0.72 -9.70
CA LEU A 965 -18.61 -1.88 -10.40
C LEU A 965 -18.27 -1.56 -11.86
N PHE A 966 -19.14 -0.83 -12.55
CA PHE A 966 -18.97 -0.54 -13.97
C PHE A 966 -18.17 0.73 -14.25
N SER A 967 -17.97 1.62 -13.26
CA SER A 967 -17.04 2.76 -13.38
C SER A 967 -15.62 2.45 -12.91
N THR A 968 -15.48 1.52 -11.95
CA THR A 968 -14.23 1.35 -11.20
C THR A 968 -13.95 -0.12 -10.90
N GLY A 969 -14.84 -0.82 -10.19
CA GLY A 969 -14.57 -2.11 -9.56
C GLY A 969 -14.09 -3.20 -10.53
N PHE A 970 -14.78 -3.41 -11.64
CA PHE A 970 -14.41 -4.47 -12.61
C PHE A 970 -13.20 -4.14 -13.49
N HIS A 971 -12.83 -2.86 -13.60
CA HIS A 971 -11.66 -2.43 -14.36
C HIS A 971 -10.36 -2.51 -13.55
N THR A 972 -10.42 -2.54 -12.22
CA THR A 972 -9.23 -2.64 -11.35
C THR A 972 -8.63 -4.05 -11.28
N LYS A 973 -7.37 -4.20 -10.82
CA LYS A 973 -6.71 -5.51 -10.61
C LYS A 973 -7.34 -6.36 -9.49
N LYS A 974 -7.12 -7.67 -9.58
CA LYS A 974 -7.67 -8.68 -8.62
C LYS A 974 -7.25 -8.40 -7.18
N VAL A 975 -6.02 -7.90 -7.00
CA VAL A 975 -5.45 -7.58 -5.68
C VAL A 975 -6.26 -6.50 -4.93
N VAL A 976 -6.87 -5.57 -5.66
CA VAL A 976 -7.69 -4.50 -5.06
C VAL A 976 -9.13 -4.96 -4.93
N ARG A 977 -9.73 -5.43 -6.03
CA ARG A 977 -11.17 -5.76 -6.07
C ARG A 977 -11.55 -7.03 -5.33
N GLY A 978 -10.60 -7.92 -5.07
CA GLY A 978 -10.87 -9.28 -4.59
C GLY A 978 -11.50 -10.19 -5.68
N PRO A 979 -12.14 -11.30 -5.28
CA PRO A 979 -12.82 -12.18 -6.21
C PRO A 979 -14.03 -11.51 -6.87
N ALA A 980 -14.20 -11.64 -8.18
CA ALA A 980 -15.37 -11.09 -8.89
C ALA A 980 -16.67 -11.85 -8.56
N SER A 981 -16.56 -13.11 -8.12
CA SER A 981 -17.70 -13.91 -7.64
C SER A 981 -18.41 -13.27 -6.45
N ASP A 982 -17.64 -12.65 -5.55
CA ASP A 982 -18.16 -12.03 -4.35
C ASP A 982 -19.07 -10.84 -4.65
N TRP A 983 -18.73 -10.07 -5.70
CA TRP A 983 -19.54 -8.95 -6.17
C TRP A 983 -20.81 -9.43 -6.88
N TYR A 984 -20.70 -10.54 -7.62
CA TYR A 984 -21.86 -11.23 -8.16
C TYR A 984 -22.81 -11.69 -7.05
N ASP A 985 -22.30 -12.30 -5.98
CA ASP A 985 -23.13 -12.77 -4.86
C ASP A 985 -23.84 -11.60 -4.15
N ALA A 986 -23.14 -10.49 -3.95
CA ALA A 986 -23.73 -9.26 -3.40
C ALA A 986 -24.87 -8.72 -4.28
N LEU A 987 -24.68 -8.65 -5.60
CA LEU A 987 -25.73 -8.22 -6.54
C LEU A 987 -26.92 -9.19 -6.57
N CYS A 988 -26.68 -10.50 -6.44
CA CYS A 988 -27.73 -11.50 -6.42
C CYS A 988 -28.69 -11.29 -5.25
N ILE A 989 -28.20 -10.88 -4.08
CA ILE A 989 -29.05 -10.57 -2.91
C ILE A 989 -30.00 -9.41 -3.24
N LEU A 990 -29.50 -8.37 -3.91
CA LEU A 990 -30.28 -7.16 -4.25
C LEU A 990 -31.32 -7.41 -5.37
N LEU A 991 -30.97 -8.25 -6.35
CA LEU A 991 -31.76 -8.46 -7.56
C LEU A 991 -32.76 -9.63 -7.48
N ARG A 992 -32.74 -10.43 -6.40
CA ARG A 992 -33.50 -11.69 -6.32
C ARG A 992 -35.01 -11.49 -6.27
N HIS A 993 -35.50 -10.57 -5.44
CA HIS A 993 -36.91 -10.55 -5.05
C HIS A 993 -37.73 -9.41 -5.68
N SER A 994 -37.12 -8.29 -6.10
CA SER A 994 -37.85 -7.18 -6.73
C SER A 994 -37.68 -7.14 -8.25
N LYS A 995 -38.83 -7.18 -8.95
CA LYS A 995 -38.91 -6.94 -10.39
C LYS A 995 -38.52 -5.51 -10.78
N ASN A 996 -38.82 -4.52 -9.93
CA ASN A 996 -38.51 -3.12 -10.22
C ASN A 996 -37.00 -2.86 -10.16
N VAL A 997 -36.30 -3.48 -9.20
CA VAL A 997 -34.83 -3.38 -9.09
C VAL A 997 -34.17 -4.06 -10.29
N ARG A 998 -34.63 -5.25 -10.70
CA ARG A 998 -34.14 -5.92 -11.93
C ARG A 998 -34.37 -5.07 -13.19
N TYR A 999 -35.58 -4.53 -13.34
CA TYR A 999 -35.94 -3.66 -14.45
C TYR A 999 -35.05 -2.42 -14.51
N TRP A 1000 -34.90 -1.72 -13.38
CA TRP A 1000 -34.04 -0.55 -13.27
C TRP A 1000 -32.59 -0.88 -13.64
N PHE A 1001 -32.04 -1.97 -13.09
CA PHE A 1001 -30.66 -2.38 -13.33
C PHE A 1001 -30.44 -2.71 -14.81
N ALA A 1002 -31.32 -3.51 -15.42
CA ALA A 1002 -31.19 -3.85 -16.82
C ALA A 1002 -31.28 -2.61 -17.73
N HIS A 1003 -32.24 -1.71 -17.48
CA HIS A 1003 -32.42 -0.53 -18.33
C HIS A 1003 -31.30 0.52 -18.18
N ASN A 1004 -30.86 0.79 -16.95
CA ASN A 1004 -29.92 1.88 -16.66
C ASN A 1004 -28.45 1.46 -16.69
N VAL A 1005 -28.15 0.16 -16.57
CA VAL A 1005 -26.77 -0.34 -16.49
C VAL A 1005 -26.40 -1.14 -17.74
N LEU A 1006 -27.29 -2.04 -18.18
CA LEU A 1006 -27.02 -2.91 -19.32
C LEU A 1006 -27.41 -2.25 -20.64
N PHE A 1007 -28.67 -1.82 -20.77
CA PHE A 1007 -29.20 -1.27 -22.03
C PHE A 1007 -28.89 0.22 -22.24
N ALA A 1008 -28.54 0.97 -21.19
CA ALA A 1008 -28.15 2.38 -21.35
C ALA A 1008 -26.85 2.56 -22.14
N TYR A 1009 -26.03 1.52 -22.25
CA TYR A 1009 -24.73 1.54 -22.90
C TYR A 1009 -24.67 0.49 -24.02
N PRO A 1010 -24.60 0.89 -25.30
CA PRO A 1010 -24.71 -0.03 -26.43
C PRO A 1010 -23.73 -1.21 -26.43
N ASN A 1011 -22.48 -0.96 -26.01
CA ASN A 1011 -21.39 -1.94 -26.07
C ASN A 1011 -21.21 -2.71 -24.75
N ARG A 1012 -22.07 -2.51 -23.74
CA ARG A 1012 -21.85 -3.10 -22.40
C ARG A 1012 -21.73 -4.62 -22.42
N PHE A 1013 -22.51 -5.27 -23.28
CA PHE A 1013 -22.49 -6.72 -23.42
C PHE A 1013 -21.20 -7.22 -24.08
N SER A 1014 -20.66 -6.55 -25.12
CA SER A 1014 -19.38 -6.95 -25.74
C SER A 1014 -18.19 -6.64 -24.86
N GLU A 1015 -18.20 -5.46 -24.24
CA GLU A 1015 -17.15 -4.96 -23.35
C GLU A 1015 -16.85 -5.99 -22.25
N TYR A 1016 -17.89 -6.51 -21.59
CA TYR A 1016 -17.74 -7.41 -20.44
C TYR A 1016 -17.79 -8.91 -20.78
N LEU A 1017 -18.42 -9.34 -21.89
CA LEU A 1017 -18.42 -10.76 -22.28
C LEU A 1017 -17.28 -11.15 -23.21
N LEU A 1018 -16.79 -10.23 -24.04
CA LEU A 1018 -15.86 -10.52 -25.12
C LEU A 1018 -14.52 -9.79 -24.97
N GLU A 1019 -14.53 -8.49 -24.69
CA GLU A 1019 -13.33 -7.63 -24.70
C GLU A 1019 -12.54 -7.66 -23.39
N CYS A 1020 -13.23 -7.74 -22.24
CA CYS A 1020 -12.61 -7.75 -20.92
C CYS A 1020 -11.52 -8.84 -20.84
N PRO A 1021 -10.26 -8.54 -20.45
CA PRO A 1021 -9.19 -9.52 -20.41
C PRO A 1021 -9.33 -10.51 -19.23
N SER A 1022 -10.05 -10.12 -18.16
CA SER A 1022 -10.18 -10.94 -16.95
C SER A 1022 -11.26 -12.02 -17.07
N ALA A 1023 -10.86 -13.29 -17.15
CA ALA A 1023 -11.79 -14.42 -17.23
C ALA A 1023 -12.77 -14.50 -16.05
N GLU A 1024 -12.34 -14.06 -14.86
CA GLU A 1024 -13.16 -14.04 -13.65
C GLU A 1024 -14.29 -13.01 -13.73
N VAL A 1025 -13.98 -11.80 -14.24
CA VAL A 1025 -14.96 -10.72 -14.46
C VAL A 1025 -15.95 -11.13 -15.56
N ARG A 1026 -15.47 -11.67 -16.69
CA ARG A 1026 -16.33 -12.22 -17.74
C ARG A 1026 -17.28 -13.28 -17.18
N GLY A 1027 -16.76 -14.19 -16.35
CA GLY A 1027 -17.53 -15.23 -15.68
C GLY A 1027 -18.60 -14.68 -14.74
N ALA A 1028 -18.26 -13.71 -13.89
CA ALA A 1028 -19.19 -13.05 -12.98
C ALA A 1028 -20.30 -12.28 -13.74
N PHE A 1029 -19.94 -11.57 -14.80
CA PHE A 1029 -20.90 -10.84 -15.64
C PHE A 1029 -21.85 -11.79 -16.40
N ALA A 1030 -21.32 -12.89 -16.96
CA ALA A 1030 -22.16 -13.91 -17.59
C ALA A 1030 -23.14 -14.55 -16.58
N LYS A 1031 -22.68 -14.86 -15.35
CA LYS A 1031 -23.55 -15.33 -14.26
C LYS A 1031 -24.63 -14.32 -13.91
N LEU A 1032 -24.28 -13.03 -13.85
CA LEU A 1032 -25.23 -11.94 -13.55
C LEU A 1032 -26.34 -11.85 -14.61
N ILE A 1033 -26.00 -11.93 -15.90
CA ILE A 1033 -27.00 -11.94 -16.98
C ILE A 1033 -27.92 -13.17 -16.85
N VAL A 1034 -27.36 -14.35 -16.62
CA VAL A 1034 -28.12 -15.60 -16.43
C VAL A 1034 -29.06 -15.47 -15.23
N PHE A 1035 -28.60 -14.91 -14.12
CA PHE A 1035 -29.38 -14.69 -12.91
C PHE A 1035 -30.56 -13.75 -13.18
N ILE A 1036 -30.31 -12.57 -13.78
CA ILE A 1036 -31.37 -11.61 -14.09
C ILE A 1036 -32.37 -12.22 -15.07
N ALA A 1037 -31.91 -12.89 -16.13
CA ALA A 1037 -32.78 -13.54 -17.11
C ALA A 1037 -33.66 -14.64 -16.47
N HIS A 1038 -33.13 -15.42 -15.54
CA HIS A 1038 -33.89 -16.48 -14.85
C HIS A 1038 -35.02 -15.91 -14.00
N PHE A 1039 -34.71 -14.99 -13.08
CA PHE A 1039 -35.72 -14.41 -12.20
C PHE A 1039 -36.72 -13.52 -12.94
N SER A 1040 -36.31 -12.92 -14.07
CA SER A 1040 -37.20 -12.08 -14.88
C SER A 1040 -38.20 -12.86 -15.73
N LEU A 1041 -38.10 -14.19 -15.84
CA LEU A 1041 -39.11 -15.02 -16.51
C LEU A 1041 -40.48 -14.90 -15.86
N GLN A 1042 -40.52 -14.67 -14.54
CA GLN A 1042 -41.74 -14.62 -13.73
C GLN A 1042 -42.30 -13.20 -13.58
N ASP A 1043 -41.61 -12.17 -14.09
CA ASP A 1043 -41.94 -10.76 -13.86
C ASP A 1043 -43.09 -10.21 -14.74
N GLY A 1044 -43.46 -10.95 -15.78
CA GLY A 1044 -44.45 -10.52 -16.78
C GLY A 1044 -43.84 -9.66 -17.89
N PRO A 1045 -44.70 -9.04 -18.73
CA PRO A 1045 -44.26 -8.26 -19.88
C PRO A 1045 -43.56 -6.96 -19.46
N CYS A 1046 -42.50 -6.62 -20.19
CA CYS A 1046 -41.61 -5.50 -19.95
C CYS A 1046 -41.59 -4.56 -21.17
N PRO A 1047 -41.64 -3.22 -21.00
CA PRO A 1047 -41.48 -2.30 -22.11
C PRO A 1047 -40.14 -2.48 -22.83
N SER A 1048 -40.13 -2.32 -24.16
CA SER A 1048 -38.91 -2.46 -24.95
C SER A 1048 -37.85 -1.43 -24.53
N PRO A 1049 -36.62 -1.84 -24.19
CA PRO A 1049 -35.52 -0.91 -23.94
C PRO A 1049 -35.21 -0.10 -25.19
N THR A 1050 -35.02 1.21 -25.05
CA THR A 1050 -34.81 2.19 -26.15
C THR A 1050 -33.57 1.92 -27.01
N ALA A 1051 -32.65 1.07 -26.56
CA ALA A 1051 -31.39 0.74 -27.23
C ALA A 1051 -31.34 -0.66 -27.87
N SER A 1052 -32.47 -1.36 -28.02
CA SER A 1052 -32.48 -2.68 -28.66
C SER A 1052 -32.15 -2.56 -30.17
N PRO A 1053 -31.03 -3.12 -30.68
CA PRO A 1053 -30.71 -3.04 -32.09
C PRO A 1053 -31.61 -4.00 -32.89
N GLY A 1054 -32.57 -3.47 -33.63
CA GLY A 1054 -33.42 -4.26 -34.54
C GLY A 1054 -34.43 -3.39 -35.28
N PRO A 1055 -34.86 -3.77 -36.51
CA PRO A 1055 -35.83 -2.99 -37.28
C PRO A 1055 -37.16 -2.91 -36.52
N SER A 1056 -37.73 -1.71 -36.47
CA SER A 1056 -39.13 -1.48 -36.12
C SER A 1056 -40.04 -2.29 -37.05
N ALA A 1057 -40.52 -3.45 -36.60
CA ALA A 1057 -41.56 -4.19 -37.29
C ALA A 1057 -42.40 -5.03 -36.31
N GLN A 1058 -43.55 -4.46 -35.94
CA GLN A 1058 -44.84 -5.13 -35.73
C GLN A 1058 -44.83 -6.51 -35.06
N GLY A 1059 -45.19 -6.57 -33.77
CA GLY A 1059 -45.76 -7.78 -33.15
C GLY A 1059 -45.29 -8.19 -31.75
N CYS A 1060 -44.63 -7.33 -30.96
CA CYS A 1060 -44.09 -7.74 -29.64
C CYS A 1060 -44.54 -6.84 -28.48
N ASP A 1061 -45.83 -6.85 -28.15
CA ASP A 1061 -46.36 -6.11 -26.99
C ASP A 1061 -46.32 -6.91 -25.66
N ASN A 1062 -45.74 -8.13 -25.64
CA ASN A 1062 -45.76 -9.03 -24.48
C ASN A 1062 -44.42 -9.78 -24.21
N LEU A 1063 -43.26 -9.16 -24.46
CA LEU A 1063 -41.97 -9.80 -24.16
C LEU A 1063 -41.55 -9.57 -22.71
N SER A 1064 -40.92 -10.59 -22.10
CA SER A 1064 -40.32 -10.46 -20.77
C SER A 1064 -38.96 -9.75 -20.85
N LEU A 1065 -38.48 -9.23 -19.71
CA LEU A 1065 -37.11 -8.69 -19.63
C LEU A 1065 -36.06 -9.76 -19.98
N SER A 1066 -36.32 -11.03 -19.66
CA SER A 1066 -35.46 -12.15 -20.05
C SER A 1066 -35.32 -12.25 -21.57
N ASP A 1067 -36.43 -12.09 -22.32
CA ASP A 1067 -36.40 -12.14 -23.79
C ASP A 1067 -35.54 -11.02 -24.39
N HIS A 1068 -35.64 -9.81 -23.83
CA HIS A 1068 -34.81 -8.67 -24.26
C HIS A 1068 -33.32 -8.90 -24.00
N LEU A 1069 -32.96 -9.44 -22.83
CA LEU A 1069 -31.56 -9.74 -22.49
C LEU A 1069 -30.97 -10.80 -23.42
N LEU A 1070 -31.65 -11.92 -23.62
CA LEU A 1070 -31.15 -13.01 -24.47
C LEU A 1070 -31.07 -12.58 -25.93
N ARG A 1071 -32.03 -11.78 -26.44
CA ARG A 1071 -31.95 -11.21 -27.80
C ARG A 1071 -30.76 -10.28 -27.97
N ALA A 1072 -30.46 -9.44 -26.97
CA ALA A 1072 -29.29 -8.57 -27.01
C ALA A 1072 -27.98 -9.38 -27.05
N VAL A 1073 -27.85 -10.41 -26.21
CA VAL A 1073 -26.68 -11.30 -26.22
C VAL A 1073 -26.56 -12.09 -27.53
N LEU A 1074 -27.68 -12.56 -28.12
CA LEU A 1074 -27.68 -13.22 -29.42
C LEU A 1074 -27.30 -12.28 -30.57
N ASN A 1075 -27.67 -11.00 -30.49
CA ASN A 1075 -27.32 -10.00 -31.49
C ASN A 1075 -25.80 -9.75 -31.58
N LEU A 1076 -25.02 -10.05 -30.54
CA LEU A 1076 -23.55 -9.98 -30.57
C LEU A 1076 -22.94 -10.87 -31.68
N LEU A 1077 -23.63 -11.95 -32.07
CA LEU A 1077 -23.20 -12.85 -33.15
C LEU A 1077 -23.13 -12.18 -34.52
N ARG A 1078 -23.83 -11.05 -34.73
CA ARG A 1078 -23.90 -10.39 -36.04
C ARG A 1078 -22.60 -9.70 -36.45
N ARG A 1079 -21.82 -9.19 -35.49
CA ARG A 1079 -20.59 -8.43 -35.76
C ARG A 1079 -19.53 -8.62 -34.66
N GLU A 1080 -19.89 -8.38 -33.42
CA GLU A 1080 -18.92 -8.18 -32.33
C GLU A 1080 -18.21 -9.46 -31.90
N VAL A 1081 -18.86 -10.63 -32.02
CA VAL A 1081 -18.26 -11.94 -31.79
C VAL A 1081 -17.11 -12.24 -32.76
N SER A 1082 -17.23 -11.82 -34.03
CA SER A 1082 -16.17 -12.02 -35.03
C SER A 1082 -15.00 -11.06 -34.85
N GLU A 1083 -15.25 -9.84 -34.35
CA GLU A 1083 -14.22 -8.82 -34.13
C GLU A 1083 -13.45 -9.07 -32.81
N HIS A 1084 -14.09 -9.61 -31.77
CA HIS A 1084 -13.53 -9.74 -30.42
C HIS A 1084 -13.41 -11.20 -29.92
N GLY A 1085 -13.42 -12.19 -30.83
CA GLY A 1085 -13.66 -13.61 -30.54
C GLY A 1085 -12.60 -14.39 -29.74
N ARG A 1086 -11.62 -13.75 -29.08
CA ARG A 1086 -10.59 -14.47 -28.28
C ARG A 1086 -11.18 -15.29 -27.12
N HIS A 1087 -12.40 -14.99 -26.69
CA HIS A 1087 -13.05 -15.57 -25.49
C HIS A 1087 -14.44 -16.18 -25.75
N LEU A 1088 -14.65 -16.76 -26.95
CA LEU A 1088 -15.96 -17.30 -27.36
C LEU A 1088 -16.49 -18.46 -26.53
N GLN A 1089 -15.59 -19.26 -25.93
CA GLN A 1089 -16.01 -20.37 -25.06
C GLN A 1089 -16.85 -19.87 -23.87
N GLN A 1090 -16.48 -18.72 -23.29
CA GLN A 1090 -17.22 -18.10 -22.18
C GLN A 1090 -18.57 -17.53 -22.63
N TYR A 1091 -18.64 -16.94 -23.83
CA TYR A 1091 -19.90 -16.49 -24.42
C TYR A 1091 -20.91 -17.64 -24.55
N PHE A 1092 -20.52 -18.76 -25.16
CA PHE A 1092 -21.41 -19.92 -25.28
C PHE A 1092 -21.70 -20.58 -23.93
N ASN A 1093 -20.78 -20.49 -22.97
CA ASN A 1093 -21.01 -21.01 -21.63
C ASN A 1093 -22.15 -20.29 -20.91
N LEU A 1094 -22.45 -19.02 -21.23
CA LEU A 1094 -23.64 -18.30 -20.72
C LEU A 1094 -24.93 -19.07 -21.03
N PHE A 1095 -25.08 -19.52 -22.28
CA PHE A 1095 -26.25 -20.28 -22.71
C PHE A 1095 -26.31 -21.68 -22.10
N VAL A 1096 -25.14 -22.33 -21.90
CA VAL A 1096 -25.06 -23.61 -21.16
C VAL A 1096 -25.56 -23.41 -19.73
N MET A 1097 -25.11 -22.35 -19.07
CA MET A 1097 -25.52 -22.02 -17.71
C MET A 1097 -27.01 -21.77 -17.61
N TYR A 1098 -27.58 -20.99 -18.55
CA TYR A 1098 -29.01 -20.72 -18.59
C TYR A 1098 -29.84 -21.99 -18.84
N ALA A 1099 -29.44 -22.82 -19.81
CA ALA A 1099 -30.12 -24.07 -20.14
C ALA A 1099 -30.11 -25.08 -18.98
N ASN A 1100 -29.11 -25.03 -18.10
CA ASN A 1100 -28.99 -25.94 -16.96
C ASN A 1100 -29.88 -25.58 -15.76
N LEU A 1101 -30.55 -24.41 -15.75
CA LEU A 1101 -31.38 -23.99 -14.61
C LEU A 1101 -32.72 -24.73 -14.54
N GLY A 1102 -33.32 -25.10 -15.69
CA GLY A 1102 -34.63 -25.75 -15.68
C GLY A 1102 -35.26 -25.93 -17.07
N LEU A 1103 -36.48 -26.49 -17.08
CA LEU A 1103 -37.24 -26.72 -18.31
C LEU A 1103 -37.79 -25.42 -18.92
N ALA A 1104 -38.12 -24.42 -18.08
CA ALA A 1104 -38.65 -23.14 -18.53
C ALA A 1104 -37.61 -22.37 -19.37
N GLU A 1105 -36.36 -22.36 -18.92
CA GLU A 1105 -35.23 -21.71 -19.57
C GLU A 1105 -34.90 -22.38 -20.90
N LYS A 1106 -34.85 -23.72 -20.92
CA LYS A 1106 -34.69 -24.49 -22.18
C LYS A 1106 -35.81 -24.18 -23.16
N THR A 1107 -37.06 -24.10 -22.69
CA THR A 1107 -38.21 -23.75 -23.53
C THR A 1107 -38.09 -22.35 -24.10
N GLN A 1108 -37.59 -21.39 -23.32
CA GLN A 1108 -37.35 -20.02 -23.81
C GLN A 1108 -36.25 -19.99 -24.89
N LEU A 1109 -35.13 -20.69 -24.69
CA LEU A 1109 -34.05 -20.77 -25.70
C LEU A 1109 -34.53 -21.43 -27.00
N LEU A 1110 -35.43 -22.41 -26.93
CA LEU A 1110 -36.09 -23.01 -28.10
C LEU A 1110 -36.98 -21.99 -28.82
N LYS A 1111 -37.78 -21.21 -28.10
CA LYS A 1111 -38.62 -20.14 -28.67
C LYS A 1111 -37.79 -19.04 -29.35
N LEU A 1112 -36.59 -18.76 -28.84
CA LEU A 1112 -35.65 -17.80 -29.42
C LEU A 1112 -34.82 -18.38 -30.59
N ASN A 1113 -35.09 -19.62 -31.02
CA ASN A 1113 -34.42 -20.30 -32.13
C ASN A 1113 -32.90 -20.41 -31.96
N VAL A 1114 -32.43 -20.55 -30.71
CA VAL A 1114 -31.00 -20.64 -30.36
C VAL A 1114 -30.32 -21.86 -31.01
N PRO A 1115 -30.90 -23.08 -31.01
CA PRO A 1115 -30.25 -24.23 -31.64
C PRO A 1115 -30.00 -24.02 -33.13
N ALA A 1116 -30.98 -23.50 -33.88
CA ALA A 1116 -30.81 -23.24 -35.31
C ALA A 1116 -29.75 -22.18 -35.55
N THR A 1117 -29.79 -21.09 -34.79
CA THR A 1117 -28.79 -20.01 -34.89
C THR A 1117 -27.38 -20.54 -34.62
N PHE A 1118 -27.19 -21.35 -33.57
CA PHE A 1118 -25.88 -21.90 -33.21
C PHE A 1118 -25.39 -22.96 -34.21
N MET A 1119 -26.30 -23.78 -34.77
CA MET A 1119 -25.95 -24.70 -35.85
C MET A 1119 -25.48 -23.95 -37.10
N LEU A 1120 -26.17 -22.87 -37.50
CA LEU A 1120 -25.74 -22.03 -38.62
C LEU A 1120 -24.38 -21.37 -38.35
N VAL A 1121 -24.15 -20.87 -37.14
CA VAL A 1121 -22.85 -20.32 -36.74
C VAL A 1121 -21.73 -21.37 -36.81
N ALA A 1122 -21.98 -22.62 -36.39
CA ALA A 1122 -21.01 -23.71 -36.50
C ALA A 1122 -20.73 -24.15 -37.95
N LEU A 1123 -21.64 -23.84 -38.87
CA LEU A 1123 -21.52 -24.07 -40.31
C LEU A 1123 -20.95 -22.86 -41.08
N ASP A 1124 -20.61 -21.76 -40.39
CA ASP A 1124 -20.24 -20.46 -40.99
C ASP A 1124 -21.34 -19.82 -41.87
N GLU A 1125 -22.59 -20.25 -41.70
CA GLU A 1125 -23.79 -19.71 -42.35
C GLU A 1125 -24.62 -18.84 -41.36
N GLY A 1126 -23.99 -18.44 -40.25
CA GLY A 1126 -24.61 -17.68 -39.18
C GLY A 1126 -24.89 -16.21 -39.54
N PRO A 1127 -25.52 -15.46 -38.62
CA PRO A 1127 -25.93 -14.07 -38.85
C PRO A 1127 -24.77 -13.05 -38.87
N GLY A 1128 -23.51 -13.49 -38.81
CA GLY A 1128 -22.31 -12.66 -38.82
C GLY A 1128 -21.15 -13.34 -39.55
N PRO A 1129 -19.94 -12.73 -39.56
CA PRO A 1129 -18.80 -13.25 -40.31
C PRO A 1129 -18.39 -14.68 -39.88
N PRO A 1130 -17.79 -15.47 -40.79
CA PRO A 1130 -17.32 -16.83 -40.48
C PRO A 1130 -16.33 -16.86 -39.31
N ILE A 1131 -16.59 -17.71 -38.30
CA ILE A 1131 -15.76 -17.79 -37.07
C ILE A 1131 -14.92 -19.07 -37.00
N LYS A 1132 -15.26 -20.11 -37.77
CA LYS A 1132 -14.66 -21.44 -37.65
C LYS A 1132 -13.19 -21.49 -38.04
N TYR A 1133 -12.77 -20.67 -38.99
CA TYR A 1133 -11.36 -20.58 -39.41
C TYR A 1133 -10.49 -19.80 -38.44
N GLN A 1134 -11.09 -18.98 -37.57
CA GLN A 1134 -10.39 -18.14 -36.60
C GLN A 1134 -10.26 -18.78 -35.21
N TYR A 1135 -11.15 -19.72 -34.85
CA TYR A 1135 -11.23 -20.27 -33.50
C TYR A 1135 -11.47 -21.80 -33.48
N ALA A 1136 -10.58 -22.54 -32.81
CA ALA A 1136 -10.57 -24.01 -32.86
C ALA A 1136 -11.54 -24.71 -31.88
N GLU A 1137 -12.10 -24.01 -30.88
CA GLU A 1137 -12.80 -24.66 -29.75
C GLU A 1137 -14.26 -24.20 -29.57
N LEU A 1138 -15.19 -24.85 -30.29
CA LEU A 1138 -16.64 -24.62 -30.21
C LEU A 1138 -17.39 -25.60 -29.27
N GLY A 1139 -16.69 -26.28 -28.35
CA GLY A 1139 -17.26 -27.34 -27.51
C GLY A 1139 -18.51 -26.93 -26.70
N LYS A 1140 -18.52 -25.69 -26.18
CA LYS A 1140 -19.66 -25.14 -25.43
C LYS A 1140 -20.87 -24.88 -26.32
N LEU A 1141 -20.68 -24.41 -27.55
CA LEU A 1141 -21.75 -24.26 -28.55
C LEU A 1141 -22.43 -25.62 -28.79
N TYR A 1142 -21.64 -26.66 -29.08
CA TYR A 1142 -22.17 -28.01 -29.30
C TYR A 1142 -22.90 -28.56 -28.07
N THR A 1143 -22.45 -28.22 -26.86
CA THR A 1143 -23.12 -28.59 -25.61
C THR A 1143 -24.52 -27.98 -25.53
N VAL A 1144 -24.68 -26.68 -25.83
CA VAL A 1144 -26.00 -26.01 -25.84
C VAL A 1144 -26.93 -26.66 -26.84
N VAL A 1145 -26.47 -26.85 -28.09
CA VAL A 1145 -27.28 -27.47 -29.16
C VAL A 1145 -27.72 -28.88 -28.75
N SER A 1146 -26.79 -29.70 -28.24
CA SER A 1146 -27.07 -31.05 -27.77
C SER A 1146 -28.12 -31.07 -26.65
N GLN A 1147 -27.98 -30.20 -25.64
CA GLN A 1147 -28.92 -30.11 -24.53
C GLN A 1147 -30.34 -29.70 -24.98
N LEU A 1148 -30.46 -28.74 -25.90
CA LEU A 1148 -31.75 -28.23 -26.35
C LEU A 1148 -32.44 -29.20 -27.33
N VAL A 1149 -31.70 -29.81 -28.25
CA VAL A 1149 -32.24 -30.80 -29.20
C VAL A 1149 -32.77 -32.04 -28.46
N ARG A 1150 -32.09 -32.49 -27.41
CA ARG A 1150 -32.56 -33.60 -26.56
C ARG A 1150 -33.86 -33.32 -25.80
N CYS A 1151 -34.27 -32.06 -25.72
CA CYS A 1151 -35.56 -31.66 -25.15
C CYS A 1151 -36.67 -31.51 -26.20
N CYS A 1152 -36.37 -31.74 -27.48
CA CYS A 1152 -37.34 -31.68 -28.57
C CYS A 1152 -37.76 -33.09 -28.99
N ASP A 1153 -39.04 -33.26 -29.34
CA ASP A 1153 -39.49 -34.48 -30.03
C ASP A 1153 -39.10 -34.40 -31.51
N VAL A 1154 -38.02 -35.10 -31.86
CA VAL A 1154 -37.50 -35.19 -33.24
C VAL A 1154 -37.99 -36.44 -33.97
N SER A 1155 -38.90 -37.22 -33.38
CA SER A 1155 -39.37 -38.50 -33.94
C SER A 1155 -39.98 -38.35 -35.34
N SER A 1156 -40.62 -37.20 -35.61
CA SER A 1156 -41.19 -36.86 -36.92
C SER A 1156 -40.14 -36.54 -38.00
N ARG A 1157 -38.90 -36.24 -37.61
CA ARG A 1157 -37.77 -35.92 -38.52
C ARG A 1157 -36.70 -37.01 -38.58
N MET A 1158 -36.74 -37.99 -37.67
CA MET A 1158 -35.90 -39.19 -37.72
C MET A 1158 -36.49 -40.29 -38.62
N GLN A 1159 -37.06 -39.91 -39.78
CA GLN A 1159 -37.26 -40.90 -40.83
C GLN A 1159 -35.88 -41.35 -41.30
N SER A 1160 -35.60 -42.65 -41.14
CA SER A 1160 -34.40 -43.31 -41.62
C SER A 1160 -34.03 -42.80 -43.02
N SER A 1161 -32.73 -42.56 -43.27
CA SER A 1161 -32.17 -42.22 -44.58
C SER A 1161 -32.26 -43.37 -45.61
N ILE A 1162 -33.28 -44.22 -45.48
CA ILE A 1162 -33.71 -45.17 -46.50
C ILE A 1162 -34.81 -44.46 -47.30
N ASN A 1163 -34.38 -43.63 -48.25
CA ASN A 1163 -34.96 -43.47 -49.57
C ASN A 1163 -34.05 -42.62 -50.44
#